data_AF-A0A6L5YGK2-F1
#
_entry.id   AF-A0A6L5YGK2-F1
#
_cell.length_a   1.000
_cell.length_b   1.000
_cell.length_c   1.000
_cell.angle_alpha   90.00
_cell.angle_beta   90.00
_cell.angle_gamma   90.00
#
_symmetry.space_group_name_H-M   'P 1'
#
loop_
_entity.id
_entity.type
_entity.pdbx_description
1 polymer ?
#
loop_
_entity_poly.entity_id
_entity_poly.type
_entity_poly.pdbx_seq_one_letter_code
_entity_poly.pdbx_strand_id
1 'polypeptide(L)'
;MITKGKTLEITEKTKMNGNKTTAISAERRTQRGISVLAFFVPAFIMLILFIIRGIYPFGDRSFLFSDMYHQYMPFLSEFVHKIKEGEGLSYSYNVGIGSNFLALYVYYVASPFNWLVFLLPESLIMEFMSYLVILRIGLMGLTFSIYLRKTFGKADPAVILFSTCYALSGYLAAYNWNVMWLDCLILLPLILLGAERLAREGRWIMYTVTLGLCILTNYYISIMICIFLVLYFGMLLITEYYTMTEGQSQKVKTVFGRIGRFAFASLLAGGLAAVLLIPEVCAILRTDFGNSDFPGTLESYFSVFDMLARHCLCVTTERGLEHWPNIYCGVAVFLLVPMYALNEKISVRKRFCNLALAGFLLLSFGTNVLDFLWHGLNYPDSLPARQSFLYIFLILVMCYDAFRNVEGTSPRQIIYGYLAAVVFLLACEKFVESEDFDTGIEVLTLVFVTIYGVILYLYRTRKSELTRQVLGILVLACIVAELSINTFNTSLGTTGRSAYLGDQEDYKALYTLAREQEGDDFFRIEKFTRKTKNDGTLTGYPTASVFSSTMNSRVMDLYKKLGMRHSKVYYGFDGATAFVSALLNVDYMFGGSDKYENGLYEIVNNSGDVYLYHCKYTLPFGYVAPTGWNVTDEISTGVRVQNQLTEDLGIAEPLLERATSETSGDNVCITADRAGYYYARINATGTKKVQVLGGTLETQDYSDLKDGSILYLGYLLEGERVTLTNGDDADETQKVSAEAYVLNEEVFAQAVEILSKEHLENVAMDSTHISGTLSLEEAGRLILSVPYEEGWTVQIDGENAEPEQFGDALMAFDLEAGEHTIQMHYVPEGRNIGILVSAGSVLILLGYVLCQRYDRKRKDCAENESSQKAADETMKNGNAEKTHTEEGPVKEEAGRM
;
A
#
# COMPACT_ATOMS: atom_id res chain seq x y z
N MET A 1 39.24 -67.14 -3.54
CA MET A 1 38.42 -66.35 -2.58
C MET A 1 38.43 -64.84 -2.81
N ILE A 2 39.20 -64.27 -3.76
CA ILE A 2 39.33 -62.80 -3.91
C ILE A 2 38.32 -62.19 -4.92
N THR A 3 37.73 -63.00 -5.81
CA THR A 3 36.77 -62.52 -6.83
C THR A 3 35.31 -62.47 -6.38
N LYS A 4 34.94 -63.06 -5.22
CA LYS A 4 33.58 -62.97 -4.66
C LYS A 4 33.38 -61.76 -3.73
N GLY A 5 34.45 -61.14 -3.23
CA GLY A 5 34.37 -59.96 -2.35
C GLY A 5 34.07 -58.65 -3.10
N LYS A 6 34.66 -58.44 -4.28
CA LYS A 6 34.47 -57.21 -5.07
C LYS A 6 33.06 -57.06 -5.66
N THR A 7 32.38 -58.15 -6.02
CA THR A 7 31.03 -58.09 -6.59
C THR A 7 29.97 -57.80 -5.51
N LEU A 8 30.18 -58.24 -4.27
CA LEU A 8 29.32 -57.91 -3.13
C LEU A 8 29.47 -56.43 -2.72
N GLU A 9 30.70 -55.90 -2.69
CA GLU A 9 30.96 -54.49 -2.37
C GLU A 9 30.39 -53.51 -3.41
N ILE A 10 30.43 -53.86 -4.69
CA ILE A 10 29.84 -53.04 -5.76
C ILE A 10 28.31 -53.09 -5.68
N THR A 11 27.72 -54.27 -5.44
CA THR A 11 26.26 -54.41 -5.32
C THR A 11 25.69 -53.71 -4.08
N GLU A 12 26.42 -53.71 -2.95
CA GLU A 12 26.06 -52.94 -1.75
C GLU A 12 26.23 -51.43 -1.93
N LYS A 13 27.28 -50.96 -2.61
CA LYS A 13 27.43 -49.53 -2.96
C LYS A 13 26.34 -49.05 -3.92
N THR A 14 25.92 -49.85 -4.89
CA THR A 14 24.83 -49.50 -5.82
C THR A 14 23.46 -49.54 -5.12
N LYS A 15 23.20 -50.49 -4.20
CA LYS A 15 22.01 -50.50 -3.34
C LYS A 15 21.97 -49.34 -2.35
N MET A 16 23.11 -48.97 -1.74
CA MET A 16 23.21 -47.81 -0.84
C MET A 16 23.01 -46.49 -1.59
N ASN A 17 23.55 -46.34 -2.80
CA ASN A 17 23.29 -45.15 -3.62
C ASN A 17 21.84 -45.10 -4.11
N GLY A 18 21.25 -46.23 -4.51
CA GLY A 18 19.83 -46.31 -4.87
C GLY A 18 18.89 -45.93 -3.72
N ASN A 19 19.16 -46.40 -2.50
CA ASN A 19 18.39 -46.06 -1.29
C ASN A 19 18.57 -44.60 -0.84
N LYS A 20 19.75 -44.00 -1.03
CA LYS A 20 19.97 -42.58 -0.76
C LYS A 20 19.21 -41.71 -1.75
N THR A 21 19.21 -42.06 -3.04
CA THR A 21 18.51 -41.28 -4.08
C THR A 21 16.99 -41.35 -3.91
N THR A 22 16.41 -42.50 -3.55
CA THR A 22 14.98 -42.62 -3.25
C THR A 22 14.59 -41.88 -1.96
N ALA A 23 15.39 -41.95 -0.89
CA ALA A 23 15.15 -41.18 0.33
C ALA A 23 15.17 -39.66 0.10
N ILE A 24 16.16 -39.16 -0.66
CA ILE A 24 16.24 -37.74 -1.05
C ILE A 24 15.03 -37.33 -1.91
N SER A 25 14.55 -38.22 -2.78
CA SER A 25 13.37 -37.96 -3.61
C SER A 25 12.07 -37.88 -2.78
N ALA A 26 11.93 -38.74 -1.77
CA ALA A 26 10.78 -38.76 -0.87
C ALA A 26 10.76 -37.52 0.02
N GLU A 27 11.91 -37.13 0.60
CA GLU A 27 12.03 -35.92 1.41
C GLU A 27 11.71 -34.65 0.60
N ARG A 28 12.20 -34.56 -0.64
CA ARG A 28 11.86 -33.46 -1.56
C ARG A 28 10.36 -33.44 -1.89
N ARG A 29 9.71 -34.60 -2.02
CA ARG A 29 8.27 -34.70 -2.28
C ARG A 29 7.47 -34.20 -1.07
N THR A 30 7.82 -34.61 0.15
CA THR A 30 7.21 -34.12 1.39
C THR A 30 7.38 -32.61 1.55
N GLN A 31 8.59 -32.11 1.30
CA GLN A 31 8.88 -30.68 1.31
C GLN A 31 7.98 -29.92 0.33
N ARG A 32 7.82 -30.41 -0.90
CA ARG A 32 6.90 -29.79 -1.88
C ARG A 32 5.46 -29.82 -1.40
N GLY A 33 4.99 -30.95 -0.87
CA GLY A 33 3.63 -31.08 -0.31
C GLY A 33 3.35 -30.05 0.80
N ILE A 34 4.28 -29.86 1.74
CA ILE A 34 4.15 -28.85 2.81
C ILE A 34 4.03 -27.44 2.23
N SER A 35 4.86 -27.08 1.25
CA SER A 35 4.78 -25.74 0.63
C SER A 35 3.49 -25.52 -0.14
N VAL A 36 3.01 -26.54 -0.85
CA VAL A 36 1.72 -26.49 -1.55
C VAL A 36 0.59 -26.28 -0.55
N LEU A 37 0.56 -27.05 0.55
CA LEU A 37 -0.48 -26.88 1.58
C LEU A 37 -0.35 -25.55 2.33
N ALA A 38 0.86 -25.08 2.62
CA ALA A 38 1.06 -23.77 3.24
C ALA A 38 0.57 -22.60 2.38
N PHE A 39 0.52 -22.77 1.06
CA PHE A 39 -0.13 -21.83 0.14
C PHE A 39 -1.65 -22.01 0.14
N PHE A 40 -2.12 -23.23 -0.14
CA PHE A 40 -3.54 -23.47 -0.43
C PHE A 40 -4.44 -23.45 0.80
N VAL A 41 -3.96 -23.82 2.00
CA VAL A 41 -4.81 -23.80 3.21
C VAL A 41 -5.32 -22.40 3.54
N PRO A 42 -4.46 -21.36 3.74
CA PRO A 42 -4.95 -20.01 4.03
C PRO A 42 -5.71 -19.39 2.84
N ALA A 43 -5.29 -19.65 1.59
CA ALA A 43 -6.01 -19.17 0.41
C ALA A 43 -7.42 -19.77 0.30
N PHE A 44 -7.57 -21.05 0.61
CA PHE A 44 -8.86 -21.74 0.57
C PHE A 44 -9.80 -21.30 1.70
N ILE A 45 -9.27 -21.02 2.90
CA ILE A 45 -10.03 -20.37 3.98
C ILE A 45 -10.64 -19.06 3.47
N MET A 46 -9.82 -18.18 2.89
CA MET A 46 -10.31 -16.91 2.35
C MET A 46 -11.31 -17.08 1.21
N LEU A 47 -11.10 -18.04 0.32
CA LEU A 47 -12.04 -18.33 -0.76
C LEU A 47 -13.40 -18.79 -0.21
N ILE A 48 -13.42 -19.65 0.81
CA ILE A 48 -14.67 -20.05 1.47
C ILE A 48 -15.35 -18.84 2.11
N LEU A 49 -14.59 -17.96 2.77
CA LEU A 49 -15.15 -16.74 3.35
C LEU A 49 -15.73 -15.80 2.29
N PHE A 50 -15.12 -15.73 1.09
CA PHE A 50 -15.67 -14.99 -0.05
C PHE A 50 -17.00 -15.59 -0.52
N ILE A 51 -17.09 -16.92 -0.61
CA ILE A 51 -18.35 -17.62 -0.94
C ILE A 51 -19.43 -17.30 0.11
N ILE A 52 -19.11 -17.41 1.41
CA ILE A 52 -20.06 -17.14 2.50
C ILE A 52 -20.54 -15.69 2.49
N ARG A 53 -19.67 -14.74 2.17
CA ARG A 53 -20.03 -13.32 2.07
C ARG A 53 -20.69 -12.93 0.74
N GLY A 54 -20.85 -13.85 -0.20
CA GLY A 54 -21.41 -13.55 -1.52
C GLY A 54 -20.56 -12.56 -2.31
N ILE A 55 -19.23 -12.63 -2.17
CA ILE A 55 -18.31 -11.85 -2.98
C ILE A 55 -18.32 -12.43 -4.40
N TYR A 56 -18.38 -11.56 -5.42
CA TYR A 56 -18.48 -11.94 -6.82
C TYR A 56 -17.39 -12.98 -7.20
N PRO A 57 -17.73 -14.05 -7.94
CA PRO A 57 -19.00 -14.29 -8.65
C PRO A 57 -20.07 -15.02 -7.82
N PHE A 58 -19.88 -15.20 -6.51
CA PHE A 58 -20.83 -15.94 -5.66
C PHE A 58 -22.04 -15.09 -5.20
N GLY A 59 -22.02 -13.78 -5.46
CA GLY A 59 -23.08 -12.83 -5.18
C GLY A 59 -22.72 -11.44 -5.72
N ASP A 60 -23.47 -10.42 -5.31
CA ASP A 60 -23.26 -9.01 -5.76
C ASP A 60 -22.28 -8.24 -4.86
N ARG A 61 -21.64 -8.86 -3.86
CA ARG A 61 -20.68 -8.14 -3.03
C ARG A 61 -19.31 -8.08 -3.70
N SER A 62 -18.55 -7.04 -3.41
CA SER A 62 -17.14 -6.93 -3.75
C SER A 62 -16.31 -6.77 -2.48
N PHE A 63 -15.15 -7.41 -2.44
CA PHE A 63 -14.17 -7.20 -1.39
C PHE A 63 -13.42 -5.91 -1.72
N LEU A 64 -14.08 -4.78 -1.47
CA LEU A 64 -13.64 -3.43 -1.76
C LEU A 64 -14.21 -2.50 -0.70
N PHE A 65 -13.34 -1.91 0.12
CA PHE A 65 -13.74 -0.97 1.18
C PHE A 65 -12.58 -0.01 1.53
N SER A 66 -12.89 1.11 2.17
CA SER A 66 -11.94 2.18 2.55
C SER A 66 -11.07 2.63 1.37
N ASP A 67 -9.73 2.64 1.51
CA ASP A 67 -8.84 3.19 0.48
C ASP A 67 -8.80 2.31 -0.77
N MET A 68 -9.18 1.03 -0.66
CA MET A 68 -9.32 0.19 -1.85
C MET A 68 -10.47 0.65 -2.73
N TYR A 69 -11.56 1.08 -2.11
CA TYR A 69 -12.71 1.68 -2.80
C TYR A 69 -12.37 3.05 -3.38
N HIS A 70 -11.66 3.89 -2.63
CA HIS A 70 -11.46 5.28 -3.01
C HIS A 70 -10.19 5.56 -3.81
N GLN A 71 -9.13 4.77 -3.68
CA GLN A 71 -7.80 5.08 -4.18
C GLN A 71 -7.25 3.93 -5.03
N TYR A 72 -7.08 2.73 -4.46
CA TYR A 72 -6.38 1.65 -5.17
C TYR A 72 -7.10 1.20 -6.45
N MET A 73 -8.43 1.13 -6.44
CA MET A 73 -9.18 0.72 -7.63
C MET A 73 -9.18 1.80 -8.73
N PRO A 74 -9.45 3.08 -8.43
CA PRO A 74 -9.27 4.16 -9.41
C PRO A 74 -7.84 4.24 -9.97
N PHE A 75 -6.82 4.15 -9.12
CA PHE A 75 -5.42 4.26 -9.56
C PHE A 75 -4.95 3.06 -10.39
N LEU A 76 -5.43 1.86 -10.09
CA LEU A 76 -5.17 0.70 -10.95
C LEU A 76 -5.89 0.83 -12.30
N SER A 77 -7.08 1.42 -12.32
CA SER A 77 -7.83 1.67 -13.56
C SER A 77 -7.10 2.66 -14.45
N GLU A 78 -6.67 3.81 -13.90
CA GLU A 78 -5.82 4.77 -14.61
C GLU A 78 -4.52 4.14 -15.11
N PHE A 79 -3.84 3.32 -14.29
CA PHE A 79 -2.65 2.60 -14.75
C PHE A 79 -2.95 1.70 -15.97
N VAL A 80 -4.10 1.04 -16.00
CA VAL A 80 -4.52 0.24 -17.16
C VAL A 80 -4.84 1.11 -18.37
N HIS A 81 -5.53 2.24 -18.19
CA HIS A 81 -5.85 3.18 -19.26
C HIS A 81 -4.59 3.73 -19.93
N LYS A 82 -3.68 4.31 -19.15
CA LYS A 82 -2.41 4.86 -19.65
C LYS A 82 -1.62 3.86 -20.48
N ILE A 83 -1.46 2.63 -19.98
CA ILE A 83 -0.69 1.60 -20.69
C ILE A 83 -1.39 1.14 -21.98
N LYS A 84 -2.73 1.04 -21.99
CA LYS A 84 -3.49 0.65 -23.19
C LYS A 84 -3.49 1.74 -24.26
N GLU A 85 -3.53 3.00 -23.86
CA GLU A 85 -3.53 4.17 -24.74
C GLU A 85 -2.11 4.53 -25.23
N GLY A 86 -1.08 3.92 -24.66
CA GLY A 86 0.31 4.14 -25.04
C GLY A 86 0.94 5.35 -24.36
N GLU A 87 0.31 5.86 -23.30
CA GLU A 87 0.81 6.98 -22.51
C GLU A 87 1.94 6.57 -21.55
N GLY A 88 2.76 7.55 -21.16
CA GLY A 88 3.81 7.37 -20.16
C GLY A 88 3.29 7.41 -18.72
N LEU A 89 4.05 6.87 -17.77
CA LEU A 89 3.69 6.87 -16.34
C LEU A 89 4.09 8.15 -15.59
N SER A 90 4.45 9.22 -16.29
CA SER A 90 5.02 10.42 -15.66
C SER A 90 3.97 11.30 -14.99
N TYR A 91 2.89 11.62 -15.71
CA TYR A 91 1.91 12.63 -15.31
C TYR A 91 0.51 12.24 -15.82
N SER A 92 -0.54 12.68 -15.12
CA SER A 92 -1.93 12.41 -15.50
C SER A 92 -2.86 13.56 -15.15
N TYR A 93 -3.71 13.94 -16.12
CA TYR A 93 -4.79 14.91 -15.95
C TYR A 93 -6.10 14.27 -15.48
N ASN A 94 -6.18 12.94 -15.47
CA ASN A 94 -7.30 12.18 -14.90
C ASN A 94 -7.18 12.07 -13.37
N VAL A 95 -6.09 12.57 -12.78
CA VAL A 95 -5.81 12.57 -11.34
C VAL A 95 -5.75 14.01 -10.84
N GLY A 96 -6.87 14.50 -10.29
CA GLY A 96 -7.01 15.91 -9.92
C GLY A 96 -6.76 16.84 -11.10
N ILE A 97 -6.39 18.10 -10.83
CA ILE A 97 -6.12 19.08 -11.90
C ILE A 97 -4.80 18.83 -12.66
N GLY A 98 -4.23 17.62 -12.57
CA GLY A 98 -2.91 17.28 -13.07
C GLY A 98 -2.00 16.88 -11.91
N SER A 99 -1.46 15.66 -11.97
CA SER A 99 -0.61 15.12 -10.90
C SER A 99 0.58 14.33 -11.44
N ASN A 100 1.69 14.36 -10.70
CA ASN A 100 2.80 13.42 -10.83
C ASN A 100 2.34 11.97 -10.65
N PHE A 101 2.01 11.31 -11.77
CA PHE A 101 1.52 9.94 -11.77
C PHE A 101 2.63 8.95 -11.40
N LEU A 102 3.91 9.29 -11.64
CA LEU A 102 5.01 8.41 -11.25
C LEU A 102 5.05 8.26 -9.73
N ALA A 103 4.94 9.36 -8.99
CA ALA A 103 4.92 9.31 -7.52
C ALA A 103 3.74 8.47 -7.00
N LEU A 104 2.54 8.73 -7.55
CA LEU A 104 1.34 7.95 -7.24
C LEU A 104 1.51 6.46 -7.58
N TYR A 105 2.10 6.13 -8.72
CA TYR A 105 2.40 4.76 -9.12
C TYR A 105 3.36 4.10 -8.12
N VAL A 106 4.44 4.77 -7.72
CA VAL A 106 5.42 4.24 -6.75
C VAL A 106 4.77 3.96 -5.40
N TYR A 107 3.87 4.84 -4.96
CA TYR A 107 3.16 4.68 -3.70
C TYR A 107 2.11 3.57 -3.78
N TYR A 108 1.20 3.60 -4.75
CA TYR A 108 -0.02 2.77 -4.74
C TYR A 108 0.06 1.52 -5.63
N VAL A 109 0.76 1.57 -6.77
CA VAL A 109 0.56 0.62 -7.89
C VAL A 109 1.82 -0.19 -8.25
N ALA A 110 3.00 0.16 -7.74
CA ALA A 110 4.30 -0.42 -8.13
C ALA A 110 4.49 -1.93 -7.91
N SER A 111 3.53 -2.61 -7.28
CA SER A 111 3.54 -4.06 -7.14
C SER A 111 3.68 -4.76 -8.51
N PRO A 112 4.67 -5.66 -8.69
CA PRO A 112 4.81 -6.47 -9.89
C PRO A 112 3.59 -7.35 -10.16
N PHE A 113 2.80 -7.69 -9.13
CA PHE A 113 1.58 -8.46 -9.30
C PHE A 113 0.47 -7.67 -9.99
N ASN A 114 0.46 -6.35 -9.88
CA ASN A 114 -0.56 -5.53 -10.53
C ASN A 114 -0.50 -5.64 -12.06
N TRP A 115 0.68 -5.92 -12.64
CA TRP A 115 0.82 -6.19 -14.07
C TRP A 115 0.04 -7.42 -14.58
N LEU A 116 -0.37 -8.32 -13.68
CA LEU A 116 -1.23 -9.45 -14.04
C LEU A 116 -2.65 -9.00 -14.44
N VAL A 117 -3.02 -7.75 -14.15
CA VAL A 117 -4.31 -7.17 -14.56
C VAL A 117 -4.51 -7.22 -16.08
N PHE A 118 -3.43 -7.09 -16.86
CA PHE A 118 -3.46 -7.13 -18.32
C PHE A 118 -3.74 -8.53 -18.90
N LEU A 119 -3.78 -9.57 -18.06
CA LEU A 119 -4.23 -10.90 -18.47
C LEU A 119 -5.77 -11.03 -18.47
N LEU A 120 -6.47 -10.00 -18.00
CA LEU A 120 -7.92 -9.99 -17.80
C LEU A 120 -8.58 -8.85 -18.60
N PRO A 121 -9.88 -8.99 -18.94
CA PRO A 121 -10.66 -7.88 -19.48
C PRO A 121 -10.84 -6.76 -18.44
N GLU A 122 -11.02 -5.54 -18.92
CA GLU A 122 -11.17 -4.34 -18.08
C GLU A 122 -12.37 -4.42 -17.12
N SER A 123 -13.45 -5.09 -17.55
CA SER A 123 -14.65 -5.30 -16.74
C SER A 123 -14.42 -6.17 -15.49
N LEU A 124 -13.23 -6.78 -15.36
CA LEU A 124 -12.84 -7.63 -14.22
C LEU A 124 -11.72 -7.02 -13.36
N ILE A 125 -11.37 -5.73 -13.52
CA ILE A 125 -10.33 -5.08 -12.70
C ILE A 125 -10.71 -5.10 -11.21
N MET A 126 -11.98 -4.83 -10.89
CA MET A 126 -12.46 -4.89 -9.50
C MET A 126 -12.24 -6.28 -8.90
N GLU A 127 -12.65 -7.34 -9.62
CA GLU A 127 -12.47 -8.72 -9.19
C GLU A 127 -10.99 -9.07 -9.06
N PHE A 128 -10.18 -8.66 -10.03
CA PHE A 128 -8.74 -8.89 -10.02
C PHE A 128 -8.12 -8.44 -8.68
N MET A 129 -8.47 -7.25 -8.19
CA MET A 129 -7.97 -6.76 -6.90
C MET A 129 -8.38 -7.65 -5.72
N SER A 130 -9.66 -8.05 -5.65
CA SER A 130 -10.16 -8.91 -4.59
C SER A 130 -9.46 -10.28 -4.58
N TYR A 131 -9.29 -10.91 -5.74
CA TYR A 131 -8.63 -12.22 -5.85
C TYR A 131 -7.11 -12.15 -5.73
N LEU A 132 -6.51 -10.99 -6.05
CA LEU A 132 -5.10 -10.75 -5.81
C LEU A 132 -4.76 -10.81 -4.31
N VAL A 133 -5.66 -10.37 -3.43
CA VAL A 133 -5.50 -10.54 -1.97
C VAL A 133 -5.42 -12.02 -1.60
N ILE A 134 -6.28 -12.89 -2.14
CA ILE A 134 -6.24 -14.35 -1.89
C ILE A 134 -4.90 -14.95 -2.35
N LEU A 135 -4.42 -14.56 -3.54
CA LEU A 135 -3.12 -14.98 -4.05
C LEU A 135 -2.00 -14.58 -3.10
N ARG A 136 -2.00 -13.31 -2.66
CA ARG A 136 -0.98 -12.79 -1.74
C ARG A 136 -0.99 -13.50 -0.39
N ILE A 137 -2.16 -13.82 0.15
CA ILE A 137 -2.32 -14.62 1.38
C ILE A 137 -1.70 -16.02 1.23
N GLY A 138 -1.95 -16.70 0.11
CA GLY A 138 -1.29 -17.97 -0.19
C GLY A 138 0.24 -17.82 -0.28
N LEU A 139 0.73 -16.75 -0.93
CA LEU A 139 2.15 -16.49 -1.06
C LEU A 139 2.82 -16.20 0.29
N MET A 140 2.16 -15.50 1.22
CA MET A 140 2.66 -15.31 2.58
C MET A 140 2.85 -16.64 3.30
N GLY A 141 1.87 -17.54 3.22
CA GLY A 141 1.98 -18.88 3.78
C GLY A 141 3.11 -19.69 3.13
N LEU A 142 3.27 -19.58 1.81
CA LEU A 142 4.36 -20.22 1.07
C LEU A 142 5.73 -19.72 1.53
N THR A 143 5.97 -18.41 1.57
CA THR A 143 7.29 -17.85 1.88
C THR A 143 7.65 -18.07 3.35
N PHE A 144 6.68 -17.98 4.27
CA PHE A 144 6.91 -18.35 5.67
C PHE A 144 7.25 -19.84 5.83
N SER A 145 6.59 -20.73 5.08
CA SER A 145 6.94 -22.17 5.06
C SER A 145 8.36 -22.43 4.54
N ILE A 146 8.83 -21.61 3.58
CA ILE A 146 10.18 -21.68 3.05
C ILE A 146 11.18 -21.25 4.12
N TYR A 147 10.93 -20.12 4.79
CA TYR A 147 11.76 -19.63 5.89
C TYR A 147 11.90 -20.69 6.99
N LEU A 148 10.78 -21.18 7.55
CA LEU A 148 10.81 -22.14 8.66
C LEU A 148 11.62 -23.39 8.28
N ARG A 149 11.34 -24.03 7.13
CA ARG A 149 12.05 -25.25 6.76
C ARG A 149 13.53 -25.04 6.49
N LYS A 150 13.91 -23.91 5.91
CA LYS A 150 15.32 -23.62 5.58
C LYS A 150 16.13 -23.20 6.80
N THR A 151 15.55 -22.44 7.71
CA THR A 151 16.21 -22.03 8.97
C THR A 151 16.34 -23.20 9.94
N PHE A 152 15.33 -24.08 10.01
CA PHE A 152 15.24 -25.14 11.01
C PHE A 152 15.61 -26.54 10.51
N GLY A 153 15.81 -26.73 9.20
CA GLY A 153 16.38 -27.92 8.59
C GLY A 153 15.50 -29.19 8.64
N LYS A 154 14.18 -29.05 8.82
CA LYS A 154 13.23 -30.19 8.88
C LYS A 154 11.96 -29.93 8.07
N ALA A 155 11.43 -31.00 7.47
CA ALA A 155 10.15 -31.02 6.78
C ALA A 155 9.05 -31.57 7.71
N ASP A 156 8.57 -30.72 8.62
CA ASP A 156 7.51 -31.05 9.60
C ASP A 156 6.15 -30.49 9.13
N PRO A 157 5.06 -31.29 9.10
CA PRO A 157 3.71 -30.81 8.80
C PRO A 157 3.25 -29.63 9.65
N ALA A 158 3.75 -29.46 10.88
CA ALA A 158 3.42 -28.32 11.73
C ALA A 158 3.76 -26.97 11.07
N VAL A 159 4.69 -26.94 10.11
CA VAL A 159 4.99 -25.74 9.31
C VAL A 159 3.73 -25.17 8.64
N ILE A 160 2.79 -26.03 8.21
CA ILE A 160 1.53 -25.60 7.59
C ILE A 160 0.74 -24.74 8.57
N LEU A 161 0.63 -25.19 9.83
CA LEU A 161 -0.13 -24.51 10.89
C LEU A 161 0.36 -23.08 11.12
N PHE A 162 1.67 -22.92 11.38
CA PHE A 162 2.26 -21.61 11.64
C PHE A 162 2.28 -20.71 10.39
N SER A 163 2.35 -21.31 9.19
CA SER A 163 2.25 -20.56 7.93
C SER A 163 0.84 -20.01 7.72
N THR A 164 -0.20 -20.78 8.06
CA THR A 164 -1.58 -20.29 8.05
C THR A 164 -1.79 -19.18 9.08
N CYS A 165 -1.24 -19.31 10.29
CA CYS A 165 -1.28 -18.26 11.32
C CYS A 165 -0.62 -16.95 10.87
N TYR A 166 0.51 -17.02 10.16
CA TYR A 166 1.17 -15.84 9.59
C TYR A 166 0.29 -15.19 8.51
N ALA A 167 -0.20 -16.03 7.59
CA ALA A 167 -1.00 -15.63 6.44
C ALA A 167 -2.42 -15.17 6.78
N LEU A 168 -2.94 -15.41 8.00
CA LEU A 168 -4.25 -14.95 8.48
C LEU A 168 -4.13 -14.23 9.83
N SER A 169 -3.02 -13.52 10.03
CA SER A 169 -2.74 -12.75 11.23
C SER A 169 -3.63 -11.52 11.37
N GLY A 170 -3.68 -10.93 12.57
CA GLY A 170 -4.41 -9.71 12.90
C GLY A 170 -4.00 -8.52 12.04
N TYR A 171 -2.72 -8.42 11.67
CA TYR A 171 -2.25 -7.39 10.73
C TYR A 171 -2.98 -7.52 9.38
N LEU A 172 -3.03 -8.72 8.81
CA LEU A 172 -3.78 -8.94 7.59
C LEU A 172 -5.27 -8.71 7.82
N ALA A 173 -5.80 -9.13 8.97
CA ALA A 173 -7.19 -8.94 9.30
C ALA A 173 -7.59 -7.46 9.22
N ALA A 174 -6.72 -6.59 9.72
CA ALA A 174 -6.89 -5.14 9.75
C ALA A 174 -6.65 -4.47 8.39
N TYR A 175 -5.66 -4.92 7.62
CA TYR A 175 -5.08 -4.15 6.51
C TYR A 175 -5.07 -4.86 5.15
N ASN A 176 -5.82 -5.95 4.97
CA ASN A 176 -5.91 -6.66 3.68
C ASN A 176 -6.38 -5.80 2.48
N TRP A 177 -7.03 -4.67 2.73
CA TRP A 177 -7.48 -3.68 1.76
C TRP A 177 -6.38 -2.67 1.40
N ASN A 178 -5.35 -2.54 2.24
CA ASN A 178 -4.11 -1.82 1.92
C ASN A 178 -3.16 -2.73 1.14
N VAL A 179 -3.57 -3.04 -0.09
CA VAL A 179 -2.96 -4.05 -0.95
C VAL A 179 -1.48 -3.79 -1.25
N MET A 180 -1.05 -2.52 -1.24
CA MET A 180 0.33 -2.10 -1.46
C MET A 180 1.31 -2.64 -0.40
N TRP A 181 0.87 -2.93 0.82
CA TRP A 181 1.74 -3.41 1.90
C TRP A 181 1.98 -4.91 1.86
N LEU A 182 1.08 -5.68 1.23
CA LEU A 182 1.06 -7.13 1.31
C LEU A 182 2.29 -7.79 0.64
N ASP A 183 2.89 -7.14 -0.36
CA ASP A 183 4.12 -7.63 -0.99
C ASP A 183 5.29 -7.70 0.00
N CYS A 184 5.39 -6.72 0.90
CA CYS A 184 6.42 -6.69 1.94
C CYS A 184 6.28 -7.87 2.91
N LEU A 185 5.05 -8.30 3.23
CA LEU A 185 4.80 -9.47 4.06
C LEU A 185 5.17 -10.77 3.34
N ILE A 186 4.93 -10.86 2.03
CA ILE A 186 5.38 -12.01 1.22
C ILE A 186 6.91 -12.09 1.21
N LEU A 187 7.59 -10.94 1.07
CA LEU A 187 9.04 -10.86 0.95
C LEU A 187 9.78 -11.01 2.28
N LEU A 188 9.21 -10.55 3.41
CA LEU A 188 9.87 -10.56 4.72
C LEU A 188 10.50 -11.92 5.09
N PRO A 189 9.80 -13.08 4.98
CA PRO A 189 10.41 -14.38 5.28
C PRO A 189 11.63 -14.69 4.41
N LEU A 190 11.63 -14.25 3.15
CA LEU A 190 12.76 -14.46 2.23
C LEU A 190 13.91 -13.50 2.54
N ILE A 191 13.61 -12.25 2.90
CA ILE A 191 14.60 -11.25 3.33
C ILE A 191 15.35 -11.75 4.57
N LEU A 192 14.62 -12.22 5.59
CA LEU A 192 15.23 -12.72 6.83
C LEU A 192 16.03 -14.01 6.61
N LEU A 193 15.53 -14.92 5.76
CA LEU A 193 16.32 -16.07 5.33
C LEU A 193 17.61 -15.65 4.61
N GLY A 194 17.55 -14.61 3.78
CA GLY A 194 18.71 -14.00 3.14
C GLY A 194 19.68 -13.39 4.16
N ALA A 195 19.17 -12.65 5.15
CA ALA A 195 19.98 -12.02 6.19
C ALA A 195 20.68 -13.06 7.07
N GLU A 196 20.00 -14.14 7.44
CA GLU A 196 20.62 -15.27 8.15
C GLU A 196 21.74 -15.93 7.33
N ARG A 197 21.54 -16.13 6.03
CA ARG A 197 22.58 -16.67 5.13
C ARG A 197 23.74 -15.70 4.92
N LEU A 198 23.47 -14.40 4.88
CA LEU A 198 24.50 -13.37 4.84
C LEU A 198 25.35 -13.44 6.11
N ALA A 199 24.71 -13.48 7.28
CA ALA A 199 25.38 -13.54 8.58
C ALA A 199 26.21 -14.82 8.73
N ARG A 200 25.64 -15.98 8.40
CA ARG A 200 26.27 -17.30 8.67
C ARG A 200 27.21 -17.76 7.55
N GLU A 201 26.81 -17.59 6.30
CA GLU A 201 27.47 -18.17 5.12
C GLU A 201 28.17 -17.12 4.25
N GLY A 202 27.98 -15.83 4.51
CA GLY A 202 28.48 -14.74 3.66
C GLY A 202 27.74 -14.60 2.33
N ARG A 203 26.61 -15.31 2.14
CA ARG A 203 25.82 -15.29 0.91
C ARG A 203 24.78 -14.18 0.95
N TRP A 204 25.09 -13.06 0.31
CA TRP A 204 24.32 -11.82 0.41
C TRP A 204 23.32 -11.58 -0.74
N ILE A 205 23.47 -12.24 -1.89
CA ILE A 205 22.63 -11.98 -3.09
C ILE A 205 21.12 -12.11 -2.79
N MET A 206 20.72 -13.19 -2.11
CA MET A 206 19.30 -13.41 -1.79
C MET A 206 18.74 -12.24 -0.97
N TYR A 207 19.46 -11.82 0.06
CA TYR A 207 19.09 -10.68 0.90
C TYR A 207 18.95 -9.40 0.06
N THR A 208 19.96 -9.06 -0.75
CA THR A 208 19.96 -7.85 -1.58
C THR A 208 18.81 -7.83 -2.57
N VAL A 209 18.56 -8.92 -3.30
CA VAL A 209 17.49 -8.97 -4.30
C VAL A 209 16.12 -8.89 -3.64
N THR A 210 15.87 -9.65 -2.57
CA THR A 210 14.56 -9.63 -1.91
C THR A 210 14.29 -8.31 -1.19
N LEU A 211 15.31 -7.68 -0.61
CA LEU A 211 15.18 -6.36 -0.01
C LEU A 211 14.99 -5.27 -1.07
N GLY A 212 15.73 -5.35 -2.19
CA GLY A 212 15.57 -4.41 -3.30
C GLY A 212 14.18 -4.47 -3.91
N LEU A 213 13.63 -5.68 -4.10
CA LEU A 213 12.24 -5.87 -4.52
C LEU A 213 11.25 -5.29 -3.49
N CYS A 214 11.51 -5.48 -2.19
CA CYS A 214 10.66 -4.95 -1.13
C CYS A 214 10.59 -3.42 -1.16
N ILE A 215 11.75 -2.75 -1.28
CA ILE A 215 11.85 -1.29 -1.39
C ILE A 215 11.17 -0.80 -2.68
N LEU A 216 11.39 -1.50 -3.79
CA LEU A 216 10.78 -1.17 -5.08
C LEU A 216 9.25 -1.25 -5.03
N THR A 217 8.69 -2.26 -4.36
CA THR A 217 7.23 -2.45 -4.27
C THR A 217 6.57 -1.48 -3.29
N ASN A 218 7.28 -1.11 -2.22
CA ASN A 218 6.76 -0.22 -1.19
C ASN A 218 7.92 0.32 -0.33
N TYR A 219 8.33 1.57 -0.56
CA TYR A 219 9.42 2.17 0.20
C TYR A 219 9.04 2.36 1.68
N TYR A 220 7.78 2.69 1.97
CA TYR A 220 7.32 3.08 3.29
C TYR A 220 7.39 1.94 4.32
N ILE A 221 6.73 0.80 4.07
CA ILE A 221 6.84 -0.40 4.91
C ILE A 221 8.28 -0.93 4.92
N SER A 222 9.04 -0.70 3.84
CA SER A 222 10.44 -1.08 3.78
C SER A 222 11.32 -0.29 4.76
N ILE A 223 10.96 0.93 5.16
CA ILE A 223 11.65 1.66 6.25
C ILE A 223 11.60 0.84 7.54
N MET A 224 10.40 0.37 7.92
CA MET A 224 10.19 -0.47 9.11
C MET A 224 10.99 -1.77 9.00
N ILE A 225 10.97 -2.43 7.84
CA ILE A 225 11.77 -3.64 7.61
C ILE A 225 13.27 -3.35 7.74
N CYS A 226 13.76 -2.23 7.21
CA CYS A 226 15.17 -1.85 7.32
C CYS A 226 15.60 -1.62 8.77
N ILE A 227 14.80 -0.89 9.57
CA ILE A 227 15.05 -0.70 11.00
C ILE A 227 15.07 -2.05 11.72
N PHE A 228 14.07 -2.90 11.49
CA PHE A 228 14.00 -4.23 12.07
C PHE A 228 15.21 -5.10 11.67
N LEU A 229 15.66 -5.01 10.42
CA LEU A 229 16.81 -5.76 9.93
C LEU A 229 18.10 -5.36 10.66
N VAL A 230 18.30 -4.09 11.00
CA VAL A 230 19.45 -3.66 11.79
C VAL A 230 19.43 -4.31 13.18
N LEU A 231 18.27 -4.28 13.85
CA LEU A 231 18.08 -4.89 15.17
C LEU A 231 18.24 -6.41 15.13
N TYR A 232 17.59 -7.06 14.18
CA TYR A 232 17.63 -8.51 13.97
C TYR A 232 19.02 -8.99 13.56
N PHE A 233 19.73 -8.24 12.71
CA PHE A 233 21.10 -8.58 12.35
C PHE A 233 22.07 -8.43 13.53
N GLY A 234 21.90 -7.40 14.37
CA GLY A 234 22.63 -7.27 15.63
C GLY A 234 22.41 -8.48 16.55
N MET A 235 21.15 -8.93 16.67
CA MET A 235 20.79 -10.14 17.40
C MET A 235 21.45 -11.41 16.83
N LEU A 236 21.48 -11.56 15.49
CA LEU A 236 22.18 -12.64 14.82
C LEU A 236 23.68 -12.61 15.10
N LEU A 237 24.32 -11.44 15.05
CA LEU A 237 25.74 -11.31 15.37
C LEU A 237 26.04 -11.72 16.81
N ILE A 238 25.21 -11.31 17.77
CA ILE A 238 25.35 -11.71 19.19
C ILE A 238 25.23 -13.23 19.33
N THR A 239 24.21 -13.84 18.71
CA THR A 239 24.01 -15.29 18.83
C THR A 239 25.11 -16.10 18.17
N GLU A 240 25.61 -15.66 17.01
CA GLU A 240 26.71 -16.32 16.27
C GLU A 240 28.10 -16.06 16.85
N TYR A 241 28.36 -14.91 17.48
CA TYR A 241 29.68 -14.59 18.04
C TYR A 241 30.16 -15.63 19.07
N TYR A 242 29.22 -16.19 19.82
CA TYR A 242 29.49 -17.17 20.86
C TYR A 242 29.55 -18.62 20.36
N THR A 243 29.08 -18.89 19.13
CA THR A 243 29.26 -20.21 18.50
C THR A 243 30.61 -20.33 17.81
N MET A 244 31.29 -19.21 17.55
CA MET A 244 32.64 -19.19 16.96
C MET A 244 33.68 -19.79 17.91
N THR A 245 34.53 -20.68 17.38
CA THR A 245 35.65 -21.31 18.09
C THR A 245 37.00 -20.59 17.90
N GLU A 246 37.03 -19.57 17.04
CA GLU A 246 38.23 -18.81 16.67
C GLU A 246 38.76 -17.93 17.83
N GLY A 247 40.04 -17.54 17.77
CA GLY A 247 40.61 -16.58 18.73
C GLY A 247 39.97 -15.17 18.64
N GLN A 248 40.02 -14.40 19.74
CA GLN A 248 39.28 -13.14 19.87
C GLN A 248 39.54 -12.13 18.73
N SER A 249 40.79 -11.97 18.30
CA SER A 249 41.14 -11.08 17.17
C SER A 249 40.45 -11.50 15.86
N GLN A 250 40.39 -12.80 15.59
CA GLN A 250 39.78 -13.32 14.36
C GLN A 250 38.25 -13.19 14.41
N LYS A 251 37.63 -13.45 15.58
CA LYS A 251 36.19 -13.22 15.78
C LYS A 251 35.78 -11.79 15.46
N VAL A 252 36.52 -10.82 15.98
CA VAL A 252 36.25 -9.39 15.77
C VAL A 252 36.35 -9.06 14.28
N LYS A 253 37.40 -9.52 13.58
CA LYS A 253 37.52 -9.34 12.12
C LYS A 253 36.35 -9.95 11.35
N THR A 254 35.92 -11.16 11.73
CA THR A 254 34.76 -11.83 11.12
C THR A 254 33.47 -11.03 11.33
N VAL A 255 33.23 -10.49 12.53
CA VAL A 255 32.06 -9.65 12.83
C VAL A 255 32.07 -8.38 12.00
N PHE A 256 33.17 -7.62 11.97
CA PHE A 256 33.26 -6.41 11.15
C PHE A 256 33.10 -6.71 9.65
N GLY A 257 33.65 -7.82 9.17
CA GLY A 257 33.43 -8.27 7.79
C GLY A 257 31.96 -8.63 7.50
N ARG A 258 31.22 -9.15 8.48
CA ARG A 258 29.76 -9.40 8.34
C ARG A 258 28.98 -8.09 8.32
N ILE A 259 29.32 -7.12 9.17
CA ILE A 259 28.71 -5.78 9.20
C ILE A 259 28.94 -5.06 7.86
N GLY A 260 30.17 -5.04 7.35
CA GLY A 260 30.49 -4.41 6.08
C GLY A 260 29.74 -5.03 4.89
N ARG A 261 29.61 -6.37 4.87
CA ARG A 261 28.80 -7.07 3.85
C ARG A 261 27.31 -6.74 3.97
N PHE A 262 26.78 -6.68 5.19
CA PHE A 262 25.39 -6.30 5.43
C PHE A 262 25.14 -4.89 4.91
N ALA A 263 25.94 -3.90 5.33
CA ALA A 263 25.82 -2.51 4.88
C ALA A 263 25.91 -2.38 3.34
N PHE A 264 26.92 -2.99 2.71
CA PHE A 264 27.05 -2.99 1.26
C PHE A 264 25.83 -3.61 0.57
N ALA A 265 25.37 -4.77 1.07
CA ALA A 265 24.24 -5.49 0.50
C ALA A 265 22.91 -4.73 0.65
N SER A 266 22.73 -3.98 1.75
CA SER A 266 21.57 -3.10 1.99
C SER A 266 21.61 -1.85 1.10
N LEU A 267 22.77 -1.20 0.97
CA LEU A 267 22.92 -0.04 0.07
C LEU A 267 22.68 -0.43 -1.39
N LEU A 268 23.22 -1.59 -1.80
CA LEU A 268 22.96 -2.12 -3.14
C LEU A 268 21.48 -2.47 -3.35
N ALA A 269 20.78 -2.93 -2.32
CA ALA A 269 19.34 -3.18 -2.39
C ALA A 269 18.54 -1.89 -2.62
N GLY A 270 18.86 -0.82 -1.89
CA GLY A 270 18.28 0.51 -2.13
C GLY A 270 18.63 1.04 -3.53
N GLY A 271 19.88 0.83 -3.96
CA GLY A 271 20.33 1.17 -5.31
C GLY A 271 19.56 0.46 -6.41
N LEU A 272 19.19 -0.82 -6.25
CA LEU A 272 18.35 -1.55 -7.21
C LEU A 272 16.93 -0.98 -7.35
N ALA A 273 16.43 -0.31 -6.30
CA ALA A 273 15.10 0.31 -6.28
C ALA A 273 15.14 1.81 -6.63
N ALA A 274 16.33 2.39 -6.86
CA ALA A 274 16.53 3.83 -6.99
C ALA A 274 15.74 4.48 -8.14
N VAL A 275 15.39 3.72 -9.18
CA VAL A 275 14.61 4.17 -10.33
C VAL A 275 13.22 4.66 -9.95
N LEU A 276 12.64 4.08 -8.89
CA LEU A 276 11.37 4.51 -8.32
C LEU A 276 11.58 5.30 -7.02
N LEU A 277 12.55 4.89 -6.21
CA LEU A 277 12.79 5.49 -4.89
C LEU A 277 13.27 6.94 -4.96
N ILE A 278 14.18 7.29 -5.88
CA ILE A 278 14.72 8.66 -5.95
C ILE A 278 13.65 9.67 -6.40
N PRO A 279 12.89 9.43 -7.48
CA PRO A 279 11.80 10.35 -7.85
C PRO A 279 10.76 10.53 -6.75
N GLU A 280 10.44 9.45 -6.04
CA GLU A 280 9.47 9.49 -4.94
C GLU A 280 9.99 10.32 -3.76
N VAL A 281 11.27 10.19 -3.40
CA VAL A 281 11.86 11.03 -2.35
C VAL A 281 11.81 12.51 -2.72
N CYS A 282 12.08 12.87 -3.99
CA CYS A 282 11.94 14.23 -4.48
C CYS A 282 10.49 14.73 -4.36
N ALA A 283 9.50 13.89 -4.68
CA ALA A 283 8.08 14.23 -4.58
C ALA A 283 7.61 14.42 -3.13
N ILE A 284 7.94 13.49 -2.22
CA ILE A 284 7.47 13.51 -0.82
C ILE A 284 7.99 14.71 -0.05
N LEU A 285 9.25 15.13 -0.28
CA LEU A 285 9.84 16.28 0.40
C LEU A 285 9.04 17.59 0.19
N ARG A 286 8.08 17.60 -0.74
CA ARG A 286 7.21 18.73 -1.07
C ARG A 286 5.77 18.57 -0.55
N THR A 287 5.43 17.41 0.00
CA THR A 287 4.12 17.16 0.63
C THR A 287 4.15 17.63 2.08
N ASP A 288 2.97 17.83 2.68
CA ASP A 288 2.84 18.19 4.11
C ASP A 288 3.45 17.14 5.06
N PHE A 289 3.73 15.93 4.55
CA PHE A 289 4.41 14.86 5.28
C PHE A 289 5.94 15.03 5.36
N GLY A 290 6.52 16.05 4.70
CA GLY A 290 7.96 16.31 4.73
C GLY A 290 8.47 16.98 6.02
N ASN A 291 7.59 17.64 6.79
CA ASN A 291 7.95 18.46 7.95
C ASN A 291 7.24 17.97 9.21
N SER A 292 7.94 17.24 10.06
CA SER A 292 7.45 16.86 11.39
C SER A 292 8.53 17.02 12.45
N ASP A 293 8.17 17.68 13.55
CA ASP A 293 9.07 17.90 14.67
C ASP A 293 9.26 16.63 15.50
N PHE A 294 10.47 16.46 16.03
CA PHE A 294 10.76 15.38 16.95
C PHE A 294 9.91 15.53 18.23
N PRO A 295 9.33 14.45 18.79
CA PRO A 295 8.44 14.57 19.94
C PRO A 295 9.16 15.12 21.18
N GLY A 296 8.63 16.20 21.75
CA GLY A 296 9.22 16.86 22.91
C GLY A 296 9.01 16.13 24.25
N THR A 297 7.98 15.27 24.32
CA THR A 297 7.58 14.51 25.51
C THR A 297 7.48 13.03 25.20
N LEU A 298 7.90 12.17 26.15
CA LEU A 298 7.66 10.74 26.07
C LEU A 298 6.26 10.43 26.58
N GLU A 299 5.41 9.90 25.71
CA GLU A 299 4.03 9.54 26.01
C GLU A 299 3.81 8.04 25.78
N SER A 300 2.98 7.45 26.65
CA SER A 300 2.56 6.06 26.56
C SER A 300 1.10 6.03 26.13
N TYR A 301 0.79 5.35 25.03
CA TYR A 301 -0.57 5.29 24.48
C TYR A 301 -1.48 4.35 25.28
N PHE A 302 -0.95 3.21 25.71
CA PHE A 302 -1.71 2.16 26.39
C PHE A 302 -0.81 1.28 27.24
N SER A 303 -1.42 0.45 28.10
CA SER A 303 -0.67 -0.50 28.92
C SER A 303 -0.21 -1.70 28.09
N VAL A 304 0.95 -2.28 28.46
CA VAL A 304 1.45 -3.53 27.85
C VAL A 304 0.47 -4.69 28.05
N PHE A 305 -0.35 -4.63 29.09
CA PHE A 305 -1.34 -5.65 29.41
C PHE A 305 -2.47 -5.68 28.36
N ASP A 306 -3.04 -4.52 28.05
CA ASP A 306 -4.08 -4.36 27.01
C ASP A 306 -3.58 -4.80 25.64
N MET A 307 -2.32 -4.45 25.33
CA MET A 307 -1.70 -4.89 24.09
C MET A 307 -1.64 -6.41 23.98
N LEU A 308 -1.23 -7.10 25.05
CA LEU A 308 -1.14 -8.56 25.05
C LEU A 308 -2.52 -9.21 24.94
N ALA A 309 -3.56 -8.56 25.48
CA ALA A 309 -4.94 -9.02 25.34
C ALA A 309 -5.38 -9.05 23.87
N ARG A 310 -4.81 -8.20 22.99
CA ARG A 310 -5.07 -8.24 21.53
C ARG A 310 -4.54 -9.48 20.80
N HIS A 311 -3.92 -10.44 21.50
CA HIS A 311 -3.74 -11.82 21.00
C HIS A 311 -4.99 -12.70 21.13
N CYS A 312 -6.03 -12.23 21.82
CA CYS A 312 -7.32 -12.91 21.90
C CYS A 312 -8.00 -12.97 20.53
N LEU A 313 -8.81 -14.01 20.36
CA LEU A 313 -9.56 -14.28 19.14
C LEU A 313 -10.70 -13.27 18.99
N CYS A 314 -10.98 -12.79 17.77
CA CYS A 314 -12.11 -11.91 17.44
C CYS A 314 -12.09 -10.50 18.07
N VAL A 315 -10.99 -10.09 18.71
CA VAL A 315 -10.82 -8.68 19.10
C VAL A 315 -10.87 -7.80 17.85
N THR A 316 -11.64 -6.72 17.90
CA THR A 316 -11.79 -5.79 16.78
C THR A 316 -10.42 -5.28 16.33
N THR A 317 -10.20 -5.26 15.02
CA THR A 317 -8.95 -4.71 14.46
C THR A 317 -8.98 -3.19 14.51
N GLU A 318 -7.89 -2.59 14.97
CA GLU A 318 -7.74 -1.14 14.96
C GLU A 318 -7.43 -0.66 13.55
N ARG A 319 -8.21 0.32 13.08
CA ARG A 319 -8.08 0.95 11.76
C ARG A 319 -8.22 2.47 11.82
N GLY A 320 -8.38 3.02 13.02
CA GLY A 320 -8.57 4.44 13.27
C GLY A 320 -7.31 5.06 13.87
N LEU A 321 -7.50 5.91 14.88
CA LEU A 321 -6.47 6.74 15.48
C LEU A 321 -6.06 6.29 16.90
N GLU A 322 -6.63 5.21 17.43
CA GLU A 322 -6.41 4.82 18.83
C GLU A 322 -5.06 4.11 19.08
N HIS A 323 -4.15 4.16 18.12
CA HIS A 323 -2.77 3.64 18.18
C HIS A 323 -2.59 2.13 18.42
N TRP A 324 -3.66 1.36 18.58
CA TRP A 324 -3.53 -0.03 18.99
C TRP A 324 -2.90 -0.98 17.94
N PRO A 325 -2.06 -1.93 18.37
CA PRO A 325 -1.40 -2.85 17.45
C PRO A 325 -2.28 -4.06 17.11
N ASN A 326 -2.26 -4.49 15.85
CA ASN A 326 -3.01 -5.66 15.37
C ASN A 326 -2.13 -6.93 15.40
N ILE A 327 -2.00 -7.56 16.58
CA ILE A 327 -0.97 -8.58 16.85
C ILE A 327 -1.46 -10.04 16.90
N TYR A 328 -2.76 -10.29 16.77
CA TYR A 328 -3.31 -11.65 16.74
C TYR A 328 -2.58 -12.54 15.73
N CYS A 329 -2.20 -13.75 16.12
CA CYS A 329 -1.60 -14.73 15.20
C CYS A 329 -1.90 -16.17 15.61
N GLY A 330 -3.09 -16.37 16.22
CA GLY A 330 -3.55 -17.63 16.78
C GLY A 330 -3.33 -17.72 18.29
N VAL A 331 -4.35 -18.15 19.04
CA VAL A 331 -4.32 -18.12 20.52
C VAL A 331 -3.35 -19.14 21.13
N ALA A 332 -2.81 -20.05 20.32
CA ALA A 332 -1.74 -20.97 20.75
C ALA A 332 -0.49 -20.22 21.27
N VAL A 333 -0.29 -18.94 20.92
CA VAL A 333 0.79 -18.10 21.44
C VAL A 333 0.80 -18.01 22.97
N PHE A 334 -0.36 -18.00 23.62
CA PHE A 334 -0.47 -17.97 25.09
C PHE A 334 0.17 -19.19 25.75
N LEU A 335 0.23 -20.32 25.03
CA LEU A 335 0.89 -21.54 25.49
C LEU A 335 2.34 -21.63 25.03
N LEU A 336 2.60 -21.31 23.76
CA LEU A 336 3.87 -21.58 23.10
C LEU A 336 4.96 -20.56 23.44
N VAL A 337 4.62 -19.30 23.73
CA VAL A 337 5.61 -18.28 24.14
C VAL A 337 6.17 -18.55 25.54
N PRO A 338 5.35 -18.83 26.59
CA PRO A 338 5.89 -19.28 27.87
C PRO A 338 6.70 -20.58 27.74
N MET A 339 6.23 -21.51 26.90
CA MET A 339 6.96 -22.73 26.62
C MET A 339 8.33 -22.46 25.97
N TYR A 340 8.42 -21.51 25.02
CA TYR A 340 9.68 -21.07 24.43
C TYR A 340 10.63 -20.52 25.49
N ALA A 341 10.13 -19.62 26.35
CA ALA A 341 10.92 -18.99 27.40
C ALA A 341 11.53 -20.02 28.39
N LEU A 342 10.80 -21.09 28.68
CA LEU A 342 11.19 -22.13 29.63
C LEU A 342 11.89 -23.36 29.00
N ASN A 343 12.01 -23.42 27.67
CA ASN A 343 12.52 -24.62 26.98
C ASN A 343 14.02 -24.84 27.19
N GLU A 344 14.40 -25.97 27.78
CA GLU A 344 15.80 -26.30 28.10
C GLU A 344 16.63 -26.69 26.87
N LYS A 345 15.98 -27.17 25.80
CA LYS A 345 16.68 -27.52 24.54
C LYS A 345 17.04 -26.30 23.69
N ILE A 346 16.53 -25.12 24.03
CA ILE A 346 16.84 -23.86 23.34
C ILE A 346 17.84 -23.07 24.19
N SER A 347 18.92 -22.60 23.55
CA SER A 347 19.97 -21.87 24.27
C SER A 347 19.39 -20.61 24.96
N VAL A 348 19.78 -20.39 26.22
CA VAL A 348 19.32 -19.25 27.03
C VAL A 348 19.53 -17.92 26.29
N ARG A 349 20.68 -17.78 25.62
CA ARG A 349 21.00 -16.60 24.83
C ARG A 349 20.00 -16.38 23.68
N LYS A 350 19.71 -17.42 22.88
CA LYS A 350 18.75 -17.30 21.78
C LYS A 350 17.34 -16.96 22.32
N ARG A 351 16.95 -17.57 23.45
CA ARG A 351 15.69 -17.25 24.13
C ARG A 351 15.63 -15.79 24.55
N PHE A 352 16.62 -15.32 25.30
CA PHE A 352 16.71 -13.94 25.78
C PHE A 352 16.73 -12.93 24.64
N CYS A 353 17.58 -13.14 23.62
CA CYS A 353 17.67 -12.26 22.47
C CYS A 353 16.33 -12.11 21.72
N ASN A 354 15.64 -13.22 21.43
CA ASN A 354 14.34 -13.17 20.76
C ASN A 354 13.26 -12.53 21.65
N LEU A 355 13.22 -12.86 22.94
CA LEU A 355 12.27 -12.28 23.89
C LEU A 355 12.50 -10.78 24.11
N ALA A 356 13.75 -10.34 24.18
CA ALA A 356 14.11 -8.93 24.30
C ALA A 356 13.70 -8.14 23.05
N LEU A 357 13.92 -8.70 21.84
CA LEU A 357 13.47 -8.07 20.60
C LEU A 357 11.94 -8.00 20.52
N ALA A 358 11.23 -9.07 20.89
CA ALA A 358 9.76 -9.05 20.98
C ALA A 358 9.26 -8.03 22.01
N GLY A 359 9.90 -7.93 23.17
CA GLY A 359 9.59 -6.94 24.20
C GLY A 359 9.85 -5.49 23.74
N PHE A 360 10.94 -5.26 23.01
CA PHE A 360 11.23 -3.96 22.39
C PHE A 360 10.17 -3.57 21.35
N LEU A 361 9.71 -4.51 20.53
CA LEU A 361 8.62 -4.25 19.58
C LEU A 361 7.31 -3.92 20.29
N LEU A 362 6.96 -4.62 21.38
CA LEU A 362 5.81 -4.25 22.20
C LEU A 362 5.95 -2.84 22.78
N LEU A 363 7.08 -2.51 23.40
CA LEU A 363 7.32 -1.15 23.89
C LEU A 363 7.22 -0.10 22.78
N SER A 364 7.64 -0.46 21.56
CA SER A 364 7.59 0.43 20.41
C SER A 364 6.18 0.78 19.95
N PHE A 365 5.21 -0.12 20.09
CA PHE A 365 3.83 0.20 19.73
C PHE A 365 3.18 1.17 20.72
N GLY A 366 3.56 1.08 22.00
CA GLY A 366 2.94 1.86 23.06
C GLY A 366 3.58 3.21 23.33
N THR A 367 4.62 3.63 22.60
CA THR A 367 5.35 4.87 22.87
C THR A 367 5.47 5.75 21.63
N ASN A 368 5.16 7.04 21.79
CA ASN A 368 5.13 8.01 20.70
C ASN A 368 6.50 8.22 20.01
N VAL A 369 7.59 8.27 20.79
CA VAL A 369 8.95 8.43 20.26
C VAL A 369 9.36 7.25 19.38
N LEU A 370 9.11 6.02 19.84
CA LEU A 370 9.46 4.85 19.04
C LEU A 370 8.55 4.76 17.81
N ASP A 371 7.26 5.06 17.95
CA ASP A 371 6.33 5.10 16.82
C ASP A 371 6.82 6.07 15.72
N PHE A 372 7.22 7.28 16.09
CA PHE A 372 7.83 8.28 15.20
C PHE A 372 9.07 7.75 14.46
N LEU A 373 9.96 7.05 15.18
CA LEU A 373 11.16 6.44 14.58
C LEU A 373 10.80 5.33 13.58
N TRP A 374 9.85 4.45 13.93
CA TRP A 374 9.41 3.36 13.04
C TRP A 374 8.77 3.89 11.75
N HIS A 375 8.18 5.07 11.81
CA HIS A 375 7.52 5.74 10.70
C HIS A 375 8.45 6.67 9.88
N GLY A 376 9.77 6.57 10.09
CA GLY A 376 10.75 7.30 9.28
C GLY A 376 10.90 8.77 9.68
N LEU A 377 10.72 9.09 10.97
CA LEU A 377 10.74 10.45 11.51
C LEU A 377 9.52 11.28 11.10
N ASN A 378 8.37 10.63 11.04
CA ASN A 378 7.08 11.27 10.84
C ASN A 378 6.00 10.53 11.62
N TYR A 379 4.91 11.20 12.01
CA TYR A 379 3.73 10.53 12.54
C TYR A 379 2.78 10.12 11.42
N PRO A 380 2.14 8.96 11.53
CA PRO A 380 1.10 8.59 10.59
C PRO A 380 -0.19 9.36 10.85
N ASP A 381 -0.85 9.82 9.79
CA ASP A 381 -2.19 10.42 9.89
C ASP A 381 -3.27 9.39 10.32
N SER A 382 -3.04 8.08 10.11
CA SER A 382 -3.91 6.97 10.54
C SER A 382 -3.19 5.60 10.44
N LEU A 383 -3.87 4.51 10.80
CA LEU A 383 -3.41 3.12 10.69
C LEU A 383 -2.09 2.87 11.46
N PRO A 384 -2.13 3.00 12.79
CA PRO A 384 -0.96 2.98 13.65
C PRO A 384 -0.35 1.57 13.80
N ALA A 385 0.83 1.50 14.42
CA ALA A 385 1.52 0.25 14.75
C ALA A 385 1.70 -0.71 13.53
N ARG A 386 1.98 -0.15 12.35
CA ARG A 386 2.16 -0.90 11.09
C ARG A 386 3.30 -1.91 11.14
N GLN A 387 4.25 -1.76 12.05
CA GLN A 387 5.35 -2.69 12.31
C GLN A 387 4.92 -3.99 13.04
N SER A 388 3.62 -4.15 13.37
CA SER A 388 3.08 -5.33 14.06
C SER A 388 3.27 -6.67 13.33
N PHE A 389 3.34 -6.68 11.99
CA PHE A 389 3.65 -7.92 11.24
C PHE A 389 5.07 -8.45 11.51
N LEU A 390 6.03 -7.58 11.85
CA LEU A 390 7.40 -7.96 12.24
C LEU A 390 7.40 -8.67 13.60
N TYR A 391 6.59 -8.17 14.53
CA TYR A 391 6.35 -8.81 15.82
C TYR A 391 5.68 -10.18 15.64
N ILE A 392 4.60 -10.25 14.86
CA ILE A 392 3.90 -11.51 14.53
C ILE A 392 4.87 -12.54 13.93
N PHE A 393 5.69 -12.12 12.96
CA PHE A 393 6.72 -12.98 12.37
C PHE A 393 7.63 -13.56 13.45
N LEU A 394 8.20 -12.71 14.30
CA LEU A 394 9.13 -13.13 15.36
C LEU A 394 8.47 -14.09 16.37
N ILE A 395 7.24 -13.79 16.81
CA ILE A 395 6.47 -14.63 17.73
C ILE A 395 6.21 -15.99 17.12
N LEU A 396 5.74 -16.08 15.87
CA LEU A 396 5.48 -17.36 15.21
C LEU A 396 6.76 -18.18 15.03
N VAL A 397 7.89 -17.54 14.77
CA VAL A 397 9.20 -18.22 14.73
C VAL A 397 9.60 -18.79 16.09
N MET A 398 9.37 -18.04 17.18
CA MET A 398 9.59 -18.51 18.56
C MET A 398 8.66 -19.69 18.90
N CYS A 399 7.37 -19.58 18.56
CA CYS A 399 6.38 -20.62 18.79
C CYS A 399 6.71 -21.91 18.02
N TYR A 400 7.13 -21.80 16.77
CA TYR A 400 7.59 -22.95 15.99
C TYR A 400 8.85 -23.59 16.60
N ASP A 401 9.82 -22.77 17.06
CA ASP A 401 11.04 -23.28 17.71
C ASP A 401 10.74 -24.00 19.04
N ALA A 402 9.76 -23.53 19.79
CA ALA A 402 9.26 -24.19 20.97
C ALA A 402 8.58 -25.53 20.62
N PHE A 403 7.68 -25.54 19.63
CA PHE A 403 6.96 -26.74 19.22
C PHE A 403 7.89 -27.85 18.71
N ARG A 404 8.87 -27.53 17.84
CA ARG A 404 9.85 -28.53 17.36
C ARG A 404 10.71 -29.10 18.49
N ASN A 405 10.88 -28.34 19.57
CA ASN A 405 11.64 -28.72 20.77
C ASN A 405 10.72 -29.08 21.94
N VAL A 406 9.46 -29.48 21.69
CA VAL A 406 8.46 -29.80 22.74
C VAL A 406 8.94 -30.90 23.71
N GLU A 407 9.84 -31.78 23.27
CA GLU A 407 10.45 -32.78 24.15
C GLU A 407 11.30 -32.17 25.28
N GLY A 408 11.88 -30.99 25.04
CA GLY A 408 12.61 -30.19 26.02
C GLY A 408 11.71 -29.50 27.04
N THR A 409 10.40 -29.60 26.87
CA THR A 409 9.39 -29.11 27.80
C THR A 409 8.81 -30.30 28.58
N SER A 410 8.76 -30.19 29.90
CA SER A 410 8.09 -31.18 30.75
C SER A 410 6.56 -31.06 30.62
N PRO A 411 5.79 -32.16 30.79
CA PRO A 411 4.33 -32.08 30.79
C PRO A 411 3.76 -31.11 31.83
N ARG A 412 4.46 -30.91 32.96
CA ARG A 412 4.08 -29.93 34.00
C ARG A 412 4.22 -28.49 33.49
N GLN A 413 5.26 -28.18 32.72
CA GLN A 413 5.43 -26.86 32.12
C GLN A 413 4.31 -26.52 31.12
N ILE A 414 3.76 -27.50 30.40
CA ILE A 414 2.58 -27.28 29.55
C ILE A 414 1.37 -26.88 30.40
N ILE A 415 1.16 -27.56 31.54
CA ILE A 415 0.09 -27.22 32.48
C ILE A 415 0.31 -25.83 33.08
N TYR A 416 1.54 -25.47 33.46
CA TYR A 416 1.86 -24.12 33.95
C TYR A 416 1.62 -23.04 32.89
N GLY A 417 1.98 -23.30 31.63
CA GLY A 417 1.66 -22.40 30.51
C GLY A 417 0.17 -22.23 30.32
N TYR A 418 -0.61 -23.32 30.39
CA TYR A 418 -2.07 -23.27 30.35
C TYR A 418 -2.66 -22.47 31.52
N LEU A 419 -2.22 -22.74 32.76
CA LEU A 419 -2.68 -21.99 33.93
C LEU A 419 -2.31 -20.51 33.85
N ALA A 420 -1.13 -20.18 33.32
CA ALA A 420 -0.74 -18.79 33.08
C ALA A 420 -1.65 -18.11 32.05
N ALA A 421 -2.04 -18.82 30.97
CA ALA A 421 -3.00 -18.31 30.00
C ALA A 421 -4.39 -18.09 30.63
N VAL A 422 -4.87 -19.03 31.46
CA VAL A 422 -6.15 -18.88 32.19
C VAL A 422 -6.11 -17.68 33.13
N VAL A 423 -5.05 -17.55 33.93
CA VAL A 423 -4.88 -16.41 34.85
C VAL A 423 -4.80 -15.10 34.09
N PHE A 424 -4.12 -15.07 32.95
CA PHE A 424 -4.04 -13.90 32.09
C PHE A 424 -5.41 -13.50 31.54
N LEU A 425 -6.19 -14.45 30.99
CA LEU A 425 -7.53 -14.18 30.46
C LEU A 425 -8.51 -13.72 31.56
N LEU A 426 -8.48 -14.33 32.74
CA LEU A 426 -9.27 -13.85 33.89
C LEU A 426 -8.83 -12.48 34.40
N ALA A 427 -7.56 -12.14 34.23
CA ALA A 427 -7.06 -10.80 34.54
C ALA A 427 -7.51 -9.79 33.46
N CYS A 428 -7.70 -10.20 32.20
CA CYS A 428 -8.24 -9.33 31.15
C CYS A 428 -9.61 -8.78 31.54
N GLU A 429 -10.51 -9.62 32.04
CA GLU A 429 -11.84 -9.23 32.53
C GLU A 429 -11.81 -8.08 33.54
N LYS A 430 -10.73 -7.97 34.33
CA LYS A 430 -10.59 -6.96 35.38
C LYS A 430 -9.79 -5.72 34.96
N PHE A 431 -8.81 -5.88 34.08
CA PHE A 431 -7.81 -4.85 33.82
C PHE A 431 -7.87 -4.26 32.41
N VAL A 432 -8.59 -4.90 31.48
CA VAL A 432 -8.78 -4.38 30.13
C VAL A 432 -10.06 -3.55 30.12
N GLU A 433 -9.92 -2.26 29.87
CA GLU A 433 -11.04 -1.30 29.90
C GLU A 433 -11.68 -1.07 28.51
N SER A 434 -11.15 -1.72 27.47
CA SER A 434 -11.62 -1.55 26.08
C SER A 434 -12.91 -2.32 25.82
N GLU A 435 -13.87 -1.65 25.16
CA GLU A 435 -15.16 -2.24 24.75
C GLU A 435 -15.02 -3.36 23.72
N ASP A 436 -13.85 -3.50 23.07
CA ASP A 436 -13.55 -4.58 22.13
C ASP A 436 -13.40 -5.96 22.81
N PHE A 437 -13.40 -6.00 24.15
CA PHE A 437 -13.19 -7.19 24.96
C PHE A 437 -14.47 -7.58 25.68
N ASP A 438 -15.38 -8.24 24.95
CA ASP A 438 -16.56 -8.84 25.57
C ASP A 438 -16.25 -10.22 26.20
N THR A 439 -17.06 -10.63 27.17
CA THR A 439 -16.91 -11.93 27.85
C THR A 439 -16.99 -13.12 26.88
N GLY A 440 -17.71 -12.98 25.76
CA GLY A 440 -17.80 -14.00 24.71
C GLY A 440 -16.46 -14.24 24.01
N ILE A 441 -15.72 -13.17 23.69
CA ILE A 441 -14.37 -13.19 23.12
C ILE A 441 -13.40 -13.90 24.07
N GLU A 442 -13.44 -13.58 25.36
CA GLU A 442 -12.58 -14.21 26.36
C GLU A 442 -12.87 -15.71 26.52
N VAL A 443 -14.14 -16.08 26.63
CA VAL A 443 -14.58 -17.47 26.74
C VAL A 443 -14.21 -18.25 25.48
N LEU A 444 -14.42 -17.71 24.29
CA LEU A 444 -14.08 -18.37 23.04
C LEU A 444 -12.56 -18.55 22.90
N THR A 445 -11.78 -17.53 23.26
CA THR A 445 -10.32 -17.60 23.34
C THR A 445 -9.88 -18.71 24.30
N LEU A 446 -10.47 -18.77 25.49
CA LEU A 446 -10.18 -19.78 26.50
C LEU A 446 -10.51 -21.20 26.00
N VAL A 447 -11.61 -21.38 25.26
CA VAL A 447 -11.96 -22.68 24.66
C VAL A 447 -10.86 -23.17 23.72
N PHE A 448 -10.40 -22.33 22.79
CA PHE A 448 -9.33 -22.72 21.87
C PHE A 448 -7.99 -22.93 22.57
N VAL A 449 -7.63 -22.08 23.53
CA VAL A 449 -6.44 -22.27 24.39
C VAL A 449 -6.50 -23.61 25.13
N THR A 450 -7.67 -23.96 25.67
CA THR A 450 -7.88 -25.25 26.37
C THR A 450 -7.71 -26.42 25.42
N ILE A 451 -8.31 -26.37 24.23
CA ILE A 451 -8.18 -27.40 23.21
C ILE A 451 -6.70 -27.59 22.82
N TYR A 452 -5.97 -26.50 22.55
CA TYR A 452 -4.54 -26.59 22.23
C TYR A 452 -3.70 -27.12 23.39
N GLY A 453 -4.01 -26.72 24.62
CA GLY A 453 -3.34 -27.23 25.83
C GLY A 453 -3.49 -28.75 25.95
N VAL A 454 -4.72 -29.26 25.76
CA VAL A 454 -5.02 -30.70 25.80
C VAL A 454 -4.32 -31.44 24.66
N ILE A 455 -4.42 -30.94 23.42
CA ILE A 455 -3.75 -31.56 22.25
C ILE A 455 -2.24 -31.60 22.46
N LEU A 456 -1.63 -30.50 22.91
CA LEU A 456 -0.19 -30.40 23.13
C LEU A 456 0.28 -31.34 24.27
N TYR A 457 -0.49 -31.43 25.36
CA TYR A 457 -0.23 -32.36 26.45
C TYR A 457 -0.30 -33.81 26.00
N LEU A 458 -1.32 -34.19 25.22
CA LEU A 458 -1.46 -35.53 24.65
C LEU A 458 -0.35 -35.82 23.66
N TYR A 459 0.02 -34.87 22.80
CA TYR A 459 1.13 -35.01 21.85
C TYR A 459 2.47 -35.26 22.56
N ARG A 460 2.67 -34.61 23.71
CA ARG A 460 3.88 -34.74 24.53
C ARG A 460 3.95 -36.04 25.34
N THR A 461 2.81 -36.55 25.81
CA THR A 461 2.72 -37.72 26.69
C THR A 461 2.50 -39.03 25.92
N ARG A 462 1.76 -38.99 24.81
CA ARG A 462 1.49 -40.16 23.96
C ARG A 462 2.50 -40.23 22.82
N LYS A 463 3.17 -41.38 22.70
CA LYS A 463 4.18 -41.62 21.65
C LYS A 463 3.71 -42.51 20.51
N SER A 464 2.46 -42.99 20.55
CA SER A 464 1.86 -43.75 19.45
C SER A 464 1.78 -42.89 18.19
N GLU A 465 2.28 -43.41 17.07
CA GLU A 465 2.29 -42.73 15.78
C GLU A 465 0.86 -42.38 15.32
N LEU A 466 -0.07 -43.33 15.44
CA LEU A 466 -1.48 -43.10 15.10
C LEU A 466 -2.09 -41.97 15.94
N THR A 467 -1.82 -41.94 17.25
CA THR A 467 -2.32 -40.87 18.12
C THR A 467 -1.77 -39.51 17.70
N ARG A 468 -0.49 -39.42 17.35
CA ARG A 468 0.12 -38.16 16.89
C ARG A 468 -0.43 -37.70 15.55
N GLN A 469 -0.71 -38.61 14.63
CA GLN A 469 -1.35 -38.29 13.36
C GLN A 469 -2.78 -37.76 13.57
N VAL A 470 -3.58 -38.42 14.41
CA VAL A 470 -4.93 -37.96 14.77
C VAL A 470 -4.89 -36.58 15.43
N LEU A 471 -4.00 -36.36 16.40
CA LEU A 471 -3.81 -35.05 17.02
C LEU A 471 -3.37 -33.98 16.01
N GLY A 472 -2.55 -34.34 15.03
CA GLY A 472 -2.15 -33.47 13.92
C GLY A 472 -3.33 -33.03 13.04
N ILE A 473 -4.25 -33.95 12.75
CA ILE A 473 -5.47 -33.63 11.99
C ILE A 473 -6.40 -32.73 12.83
N LEU A 474 -6.58 -33.05 14.12
CA LEU A 474 -7.41 -32.25 15.03
C LEU A 474 -6.89 -30.82 15.19
N VAL A 475 -5.57 -30.63 15.40
CA VAL A 475 -5.01 -29.28 15.53
C VAL A 475 -5.13 -28.49 14.23
N LEU A 476 -4.99 -29.14 13.07
CA LEU A 476 -5.21 -28.49 11.78
C LEU A 476 -6.67 -28.04 11.65
N ALA A 477 -7.63 -28.90 11.99
CA ALA A 477 -9.05 -28.55 11.96
C ALA A 477 -9.38 -27.40 12.93
N CYS A 478 -8.81 -27.41 14.14
CA CYS A 478 -8.97 -26.33 15.12
C CYS A 478 -8.38 -25.01 14.61
N ILE A 479 -7.18 -25.02 14.04
CA ILE A 479 -6.55 -23.80 13.50
C ILE A 479 -7.34 -23.25 12.31
N VAL A 480 -7.82 -24.13 11.42
CA VAL A 480 -8.70 -23.72 10.31
C VAL A 480 -9.97 -23.07 10.86
N ALA A 481 -10.62 -23.68 11.86
CA ALA A 481 -11.83 -23.13 12.47
C ALA A 481 -11.55 -21.78 13.17
N GLU A 482 -10.52 -21.71 14.01
CA GLU A 482 -10.14 -20.51 14.76
C GLU A 482 -9.86 -19.33 13.81
N LEU A 483 -8.97 -19.52 12.83
CA LEU A 483 -8.60 -18.47 11.91
C LEU A 483 -9.77 -18.07 11.01
N SER A 484 -10.61 -19.02 10.59
CA SER A 484 -11.83 -18.71 9.83
C SER A 484 -12.79 -17.84 10.64
N ILE A 485 -13.02 -18.18 11.92
CA ILE A 485 -13.87 -17.41 12.83
C ILE A 485 -13.27 -16.01 13.04
N ASN A 486 -11.97 -15.90 13.29
CA ASN A 486 -11.30 -14.61 13.47
C ASN A 486 -11.47 -13.72 12.24
N THR A 487 -11.05 -14.22 11.08
CA THR A 487 -11.06 -13.45 9.84
C THR A 487 -12.48 -13.11 9.41
N PHE A 488 -13.46 -13.99 9.64
CA PHE A 488 -14.85 -13.68 9.37
C PHE A 488 -15.35 -12.47 10.17
N ASN A 489 -15.04 -12.41 11.47
CA ASN A 489 -15.52 -11.33 12.33
C ASN A 489 -14.73 -10.01 12.11
N THR A 490 -13.44 -10.11 11.84
CA THR A 490 -12.53 -8.95 11.95
C THR A 490 -12.06 -8.36 10.63
N SER A 491 -12.40 -8.95 9.45
CA SER A 491 -11.62 -8.70 8.24
C SER A 491 -12.39 -8.51 6.92
N LEU A 492 -13.68 -8.82 6.88
CA LEU A 492 -14.45 -8.94 5.63
C LEU A 492 -15.35 -7.71 5.35
N GLY A 493 -14.74 -6.53 5.22
CA GLY A 493 -15.45 -5.35 4.69
C GLY A 493 -15.85 -5.57 3.22
N THR A 494 -17.07 -5.19 2.86
CA THR A 494 -17.59 -5.38 1.49
C THR A 494 -18.45 -4.21 1.04
N THR A 495 -18.48 -3.98 -0.27
CA THR A 495 -19.42 -3.05 -0.93
C THR A 495 -20.28 -3.76 -1.98
N GLY A 496 -21.31 -3.12 -2.51
CA GLY A 496 -22.10 -3.63 -3.62
C GLY A 496 -21.38 -3.44 -4.97
N ARG A 497 -21.16 -4.53 -5.71
CA ARG A 497 -20.49 -4.51 -7.01
C ARG A 497 -21.31 -3.74 -8.04
N SER A 498 -22.58 -4.11 -8.23
CA SER A 498 -23.46 -3.43 -9.17
C SER A 498 -23.65 -1.97 -8.80
N ALA A 499 -23.73 -1.66 -7.50
CA ALA A 499 -23.79 -0.29 -7.03
C ALA A 499 -22.54 0.51 -7.41
N TYR A 500 -21.34 -0.04 -7.29
CA TYR A 500 -20.09 0.69 -7.59
C TYR A 500 -19.84 0.88 -9.09
N LEU A 501 -20.11 -0.15 -9.90
CA LEU A 501 -19.80 -0.16 -11.33
C LEU A 501 -20.97 0.26 -12.24
N GLY A 502 -22.19 0.37 -11.70
CA GLY A 502 -23.43 0.47 -12.49
C GLY A 502 -23.39 1.53 -13.58
N ASP A 503 -22.90 2.72 -13.24
CA ASP A 503 -22.96 3.89 -14.13
C ASP A 503 -21.67 4.11 -14.94
N GLN A 504 -20.67 3.22 -14.81
CA GLN A 504 -19.34 3.42 -15.39
C GLN A 504 -19.36 3.45 -16.92
N GLU A 505 -20.16 2.59 -17.55
CA GLU A 505 -20.30 2.58 -19.01
C GLU A 505 -21.06 3.82 -19.52
N ASP A 506 -22.04 4.31 -18.75
CA ASP A 506 -22.77 5.54 -19.08
C ASP A 506 -21.87 6.77 -19.02
N TYR A 507 -21.04 6.90 -17.97
CA TYR A 507 -20.04 7.99 -17.88
C TYR A 507 -19.04 7.93 -19.03
N LYS A 508 -18.53 6.75 -19.40
CA LYS A 508 -17.59 6.58 -20.52
C LYS A 508 -18.22 6.97 -21.86
N ALA A 509 -19.48 6.57 -22.09
CA ALA A 509 -20.20 6.90 -23.32
C ALA A 509 -20.41 8.41 -23.45
N LEU A 510 -20.84 9.07 -22.38
CA LEU A 510 -21.06 10.52 -22.37
C LEU A 510 -19.76 11.31 -22.44
N TYR A 511 -18.68 10.85 -21.79
CA TYR A 511 -17.35 11.48 -21.93
C TYR A 511 -16.84 11.38 -23.38
N THR A 512 -17.04 10.24 -24.03
CA THR A 512 -16.69 10.07 -25.45
C THR A 512 -17.44 11.08 -26.33
N LEU A 513 -18.72 11.30 -26.05
CA LEU A 513 -19.54 12.31 -26.74
C LEU A 513 -18.99 13.73 -26.52
N ALA A 514 -18.67 14.10 -25.28
CA ALA A 514 -18.09 15.42 -24.99
C ALA A 514 -16.77 15.63 -25.73
N ARG A 515 -15.88 14.62 -25.72
CA ARG A 515 -14.61 14.68 -26.44
C ARG A 515 -14.78 14.82 -27.96
N GLU A 516 -15.80 14.19 -28.54
CA GLU A 516 -16.13 14.37 -29.96
C GLU A 516 -16.65 15.78 -30.28
N GLN A 517 -17.28 16.47 -29.32
CA GLN A 517 -17.77 17.84 -29.46
C GLN A 517 -16.65 18.88 -29.33
N GLU A 518 -15.76 18.72 -28.35
CA GLU A 518 -14.64 19.64 -28.10
C GLU A 518 -13.48 19.44 -29.09
N GLY A 519 -13.36 18.26 -29.69
CA GLY A 519 -12.27 17.95 -30.62
C GLY A 519 -10.93 17.84 -29.89
N ASP A 520 -10.00 18.75 -30.21
CA ASP A 520 -8.64 18.77 -29.65
C ASP A 520 -8.51 19.68 -28.41
N ASP A 521 -9.58 20.42 -28.05
CA ASP A 521 -9.56 21.33 -26.91
C ASP A 521 -9.57 20.58 -25.58
N PHE A 522 -8.79 21.08 -24.62
CA PHE A 522 -8.73 20.49 -23.28
C PHE A 522 -9.90 20.99 -22.42
N PHE A 523 -10.58 20.04 -21.78
CA PHE A 523 -11.65 20.31 -20.83
C PHE A 523 -11.64 19.29 -19.68
N ARG A 524 -12.31 19.63 -18.58
CA ARG A 524 -12.55 18.73 -17.45
C ARG A 524 -14.02 18.45 -17.25
N ILE A 525 -14.29 17.31 -16.63
CA ILE A 525 -15.62 16.94 -16.18
C ILE A 525 -15.64 16.75 -14.66
N GLU A 526 -16.66 17.30 -14.01
CA GLU A 526 -16.96 17.05 -12.60
C GLU A 526 -18.38 16.53 -12.39
N LYS A 527 -18.77 16.26 -11.14
CA LYS A 527 -20.07 15.65 -10.81
C LYS A 527 -20.77 16.43 -9.72
N PHE A 528 -22.08 16.57 -9.84
CA PHE A 528 -22.91 17.09 -8.75
C PHE A 528 -22.96 16.14 -7.55
N THR A 529 -22.90 14.82 -7.80
CA THR A 529 -22.92 13.79 -6.77
C THR A 529 -21.83 12.75 -7.05
N ARG A 530 -20.97 12.51 -6.05
CA ARG A 530 -19.84 11.58 -6.17
C ARG A 530 -20.19 10.18 -5.70
N LYS A 531 -19.62 9.18 -6.36
CA LYS A 531 -19.64 7.77 -5.92
C LYS A 531 -18.39 7.43 -5.12
N THR A 532 -17.24 7.91 -5.59
CA THR A 532 -15.95 7.87 -4.92
C THR A 532 -15.24 9.23 -5.02
N LYS A 533 -14.24 9.46 -4.17
CA LYS A 533 -13.43 10.69 -4.18
C LYS A 533 -12.55 10.83 -5.44
N ASN A 534 -12.38 9.75 -6.22
CA ASN A 534 -11.59 9.70 -7.46
C ASN A 534 -12.44 9.20 -8.64
N ASP A 535 -13.67 9.73 -8.82
CA ASP A 535 -14.60 9.29 -9.87
C ASP A 535 -14.04 9.47 -11.29
N GLY A 536 -13.36 10.60 -11.55
CA GLY A 536 -12.73 10.86 -12.86
C GLY A 536 -11.61 9.90 -13.17
N THR A 537 -10.72 9.67 -12.20
CA THR A 537 -9.63 8.69 -12.32
C THR A 537 -10.13 7.26 -12.52
N LEU A 538 -11.24 6.91 -11.87
CA LEU A 538 -11.88 5.60 -12.02
C LEU A 538 -12.38 5.37 -13.46
N THR A 539 -13.03 6.39 -14.00
CA THR A 539 -13.71 6.30 -15.30
C THR A 539 -12.73 6.50 -16.46
N GLY A 540 -11.70 7.34 -16.27
CA GLY A 540 -10.68 7.69 -17.26
C GLY A 540 -10.91 9.03 -17.95
N TYR A 541 -11.37 10.07 -17.24
CA TYR A 541 -11.56 11.42 -17.78
C TYR A 541 -10.85 12.50 -16.93
N PRO A 542 -10.44 13.64 -17.53
CA PRO A 542 -9.84 14.76 -16.80
C PRO A 542 -10.80 15.35 -15.76
N THR A 543 -10.31 15.53 -14.53
CA THR A 543 -11.13 15.91 -13.37
C THR A 543 -10.45 17.04 -12.60
N ALA A 544 -11.13 17.65 -11.64
CA ALA A 544 -10.61 18.68 -10.74
C ALA A 544 -10.59 18.21 -9.27
N SER A 545 -10.65 16.90 -9.04
CA SER A 545 -10.71 16.30 -7.71
C SER A 545 -9.74 15.14 -7.57
N VAL A 546 -9.10 15.03 -6.41
CA VAL A 546 -8.24 13.88 -6.09
C VAL A 546 -8.25 13.57 -4.61
N PHE A 547 -8.20 12.27 -4.28
CA PHE A 547 -7.84 11.76 -2.97
C PHE A 547 -6.58 10.89 -3.08
N SER A 548 -5.43 11.45 -2.72
CA SER A 548 -4.11 10.80 -2.76
C SER A 548 -3.21 11.34 -1.65
N SER A 549 -2.44 10.45 -1.01
CA SER A 549 -1.40 10.83 -0.04
C SER A 549 -0.16 11.46 -0.69
N THR A 550 -0.06 11.40 -2.03
CA THR A 550 1.05 11.98 -2.81
C THR A 550 0.64 13.24 -3.57
N MET A 551 -0.54 13.81 -3.29
CA MET A 551 -1.03 14.99 -4.02
C MET A 551 -0.23 16.26 -3.67
N ASN A 552 -0.26 17.23 -4.57
CA ASN A 552 0.38 18.53 -4.39
C ASN A 552 -0.37 19.37 -3.33
N SER A 553 0.28 19.69 -2.20
CA SER A 553 -0.35 20.45 -1.10
C SER A 553 -0.64 21.91 -1.46
N ARG A 554 0.08 22.49 -2.42
CA ARG A 554 -0.20 23.86 -2.91
C ARG A 554 -1.58 23.97 -3.53
N VAL A 555 -1.99 22.95 -4.29
CA VAL A 555 -3.33 22.89 -4.89
C VAL A 555 -4.41 22.77 -3.81
N MET A 556 -4.14 21.98 -2.77
CA MET A 556 -5.02 21.85 -1.61
C MET A 556 -5.18 23.20 -0.89
N ASP A 557 -4.09 23.95 -0.70
CA ASP A 557 -4.12 25.29 -0.12
C ASP A 557 -4.89 26.29 -0.98
N LEU A 558 -4.73 26.24 -2.31
CA LEU A 558 -5.56 27.03 -3.24
C LEU A 558 -7.05 26.71 -3.08
N TYR A 559 -7.42 25.43 -3.06
CA TYR A 559 -8.82 25.00 -2.88
C TYR A 559 -9.38 25.50 -1.55
N LYS A 560 -8.56 25.45 -0.49
CA LYS A 560 -8.90 26.03 0.81
C LYS A 560 -9.11 27.55 0.73
N LYS A 561 -8.21 28.30 0.07
CA LYS A 561 -8.35 29.75 -0.14
C LYS A 561 -9.63 30.09 -0.91
N LEU A 562 -10.03 29.26 -1.88
CA LEU A 562 -11.24 29.43 -2.68
C LEU A 562 -12.54 28.95 -2.00
N GLY A 563 -12.45 28.30 -0.83
CA GLY A 563 -13.60 27.81 -0.06
C GLY A 563 -14.08 26.40 -0.46
N MET A 564 -13.29 25.66 -1.22
CA MET A 564 -13.60 24.30 -1.69
C MET A 564 -13.22 23.24 -0.66
N ARG A 565 -13.75 22.03 -0.84
CA ARG A 565 -13.52 20.90 0.07
C ARG A 565 -12.06 20.42 0.01
N HIS A 566 -11.45 20.22 1.17
CA HIS A 566 -10.02 19.87 1.27
C HIS A 566 -9.68 19.10 2.56
N SER A 567 -8.55 18.40 2.54
CA SER A 567 -7.85 17.85 3.71
C SER A 567 -6.37 17.64 3.39
N LYS A 568 -5.59 17.13 4.35
CA LYS A 568 -4.18 16.74 4.12
C LYS A 568 -3.97 15.70 3.00
N VAL A 569 -5.01 14.96 2.61
CA VAL A 569 -4.91 13.84 1.65
C VAL A 569 -5.87 13.95 0.47
N TYR A 570 -6.76 14.93 0.42
CA TYR A 570 -7.59 15.18 -0.76
C TYR A 570 -7.86 16.67 -1.00
N TYR A 571 -8.08 17.05 -2.25
CA TYR A 571 -8.78 18.28 -2.64
C TYR A 571 -9.93 17.89 -3.57
N GLY A 572 -11.09 18.51 -3.40
CA GLY A 572 -12.31 18.14 -4.12
C GLY A 572 -13.02 19.35 -4.69
N PHE A 573 -13.61 19.17 -5.87
CA PHE A 573 -14.37 20.22 -6.56
C PHE A 573 -15.64 20.67 -5.80
N ASP A 574 -16.11 19.87 -4.84
CA ASP A 574 -17.22 20.25 -3.97
C ASP A 574 -16.97 21.63 -3.32
N GLY A 575 -17.91 22.56 -3.55
CA GLY A 575 -17.81 23.95 -3.09
C GLY A 575 -17.31 24.95 -4.16
N ALA A 576 -16.95 24.48 -5.35
CA ALA A 576 -16.72 25.38 -6.50
C ALA A 576 -17.98 26.20 -6.81
N THR A 577 -17.80 27.50 -6.99
CA THR A 577 -18.80 28.38 -7.61
C THR A 577 -18.69 28.27 -9.13
N ALA A 578 -19.66 28.82 -9.87
CA ALA A 578 -19.57 28.88 -11.33
C ALA A 578 -18.28 29.59 -11.82
N PHE A 579 -17.85 30.63 -11.10
CA PHE A 579 -16.60 31.32 -11.37
C PHE A 579 -15.37 30.44 -11.18
N VAL A 580 -15.26 29.73 -10.05
CA VAL A 580 -14.14 28.81 -9.80
C VAL A 580 -14.17 27.63 -10.76
N SER A 581 -15.35 27.15 -11.15
CA SER A 581 -15.51 26.11 -12.18
C SER A 581 -14.88 26.53 -13.50
N ALA A 582 -15.14 27.76 -13.95
CA ALA A 582 -14.57 28.32 -15.17
C ALA A 582 -13.04 28.46 -15.06
N LEU A 583 -12.51 28.98 -13.95
CA LEU A 583 -11.05 29.11 -13.71
C LEU A 583 -10.29 27.79 -13.77
N LEU A 584 -10.96 26.66 -13.52
CA LEU A 584 -10.37 25.32 -13.52
C LEU A 584 -10.58 24.56 -14.84
N ASN A 585 -11.20 25.17 -15.86
CA ASN A 585 -11.59 24.57 -17.14
C ASN A 585 -12.53 23.36 -16.95
N VAL A 586 -13.50 23.47 -16.03
CA VAL A 586 -14.56 22.47 -15.86
C VAL A 586 -15.75 22.87 -16.73
N ASP A 587 -15.78 22.28 -17.93
CA ASP A 587 -16.72 22.65 -18.98
C ASP A 587 -17.94 21.73 -19.00
N TYR A 588 -17.85 20.57 -18.33
CA TYR A 588 -18.94 19.63 -18.23
C TYR A 588 -19.17 19.14 -16.79
N MET A 589 -20.44 18.81 -16.51
CA MET A 589 -20.88 18.23 -15.25
C MET A 589 -21.73 16.99 -15.50
N PHE A 590 -21.54 15.93 -14.71
CA PHE A 590 -22.49 14.81 -14.65
C PHE A 590 -23.53 15.03 -13.53
N GLY A 591 -24.79 14.78 -13.86
CA GLY A 591 -25.92 14.76 -12.92
C GLY A 591 -26.74 13.47 -13.01
N GLY A 592 -27.45 13.14 -11.93
CA GLY A 592 -28.31 11.94 -11.86
C GLY A 592 -29.77 12.17 -12.27
N SER A 593 -30.11 13.35 -12.80
CA SER A 593 -31.45 13.73 -13.25
C SER A 593 -31.38 15.04 -14.02
N ASP A 594 -32.34 15.31 -14.90
CA ASP A 594 -32.50 16.56 -15.66
C ASP A 594 -32.61 17.85 -14.81
N LYS A 595 -32.97 17.74 -13.53
CA LYS A 595 -33.19 18.85 -12.58
C LYS A 595 -32.05 19.87 -12.43
N TYR A 596 -30.82 19.54 -12.84
CA TYR A 596 -29.69 20.48 -12.77
C TYR A 596 -29.66 21.51 -13.91
N GLU A 597 -30.52 21.36 -14.93
CA GLU A 597 -30.60 22.29 -16.05
C GLU A 597 -31.06 23.69 -15.59
N ASN A 598 -30.31 24.72 -15.95
CA ASN A 598 -30.61 26.12 -15.63
C ASN A 598 -29.80 27.10 -16.50
N GLY A 599 -29.67 28.36 -16.06
CA GLY A 599 -28.88 29.38 -16.74
C GLY A 599 -27.36 29.19 -16.67
N LEU A 600 -26.85 28.27 -15.83
CA LEU A 600 -25.43 27.88 -15.78
C LEU A 600 -25.15 26.56 -16.51
N TYR A 601 -26.12 25.64 -16.57
CA TYR A 601 -25.93 24.29 -17.11
C TYR A 601 -26.97 23.96 -18.18
N GLU A 602 -26.52 23.50 -19.34
CA GLU A 602 -27.35 23.03 -20.45
C GLU A 602 -27.24 21.51 -20.59
N ILE A 603 -28.35 20.81 -20.77
CA ILE A 603 -28.30 19.37 -21.04
C ILE A 603 -27.77 19.13 -22.45
N VAL A 604 -26.70 18.33 -22.54
CA VAL A 604 -26.14 17.88 -23.83
C VAL A 604 -26.80 16.58 -24.26
N ASN A 605 -26.77 15.57 -23.38
CA ASN A 605 -27.34 14.25 -23.63
C ASN A 605 -27.47 13.45 -22.32
N ASN A 606 -28.08 12.27 -22.39
CA ASN A 606 -28.14 11.32 -21.28
C ASN A 606 -27.86 9.88 -21.74
N SER A 607 -27.30 9.07 -20.84
CA SER A 607 -27.15 7.62 -20.99
C SER A 607 -27.58 6.95 -19.69
N GLY A 608 -28.55 6.04 -19.77
CA GLY A 608 -29.20 5.53 -18.57
C GLY A 608 -29.80 6.66 -17.73
N ASP A 609 -29.50 6.64 -16.43
CA ASP A 609 -29.91 7.67 -15.46
C ASP A 609 -28.86 8.79 -15.30
N VAL A 610 -27.79 8.79 -16.11
CA VAL A 610 -26.73 9.81 -16.09
C VAL A 610 -26.97 10.85 -17.17
N TYR A 611 -26.94 12.12 -16.78
CA TYR A 611 -27.07 13.28 -17.65
C TYR A 611 -25.72 14.00 -17.74
N LEU A 612 -25.34 14.40 -18.96
CA LEU A 612 -24.20 15.25 -19.24
C LEU A 612 -24.67 16.69 -19.45
N TYR A 613 -24.09 17.60 -18.68
CA TYR A 613 -24.36 19.03 -18.76
C TYR A 613 -23.14 19.77 -19.29
N HIS A 614 -23.35 20.72 -20.18
CA HIS A 614 -22.36 21.70 -20.58
C HIS A 614 -22.51 22.96 -19.70
N CYS A 615 -21.39 23.45 -19.17
CA CYS A 615 -21.31 24.71 -18.45
C CYS A 615 -21.40 25.86 -19.45
N LYS A 616 -22.36 26.77 -19.30
CA LYS A 616 -22.55 27.89 -20.25
C LYS A 616 -21.47 28.97 -20.17
N TYR A 617 -20.73 29.00 -19.06
CA TYR A 617 -19.66 29.93 -18.80
C TYR A 617 -18.38 29.15 -18.47
N THR A 618 -17.48 29.12 -19.45
CA THR A 618 -16.20 28.41 -19.38
C THR A 618 -15.07 29.37 -19.73
N LEU A 619 -13.85 29.00 -19.35
CA LEU A 619 -12.65 29.70 -19.79
C LEU A 619 -11.79 28.76 -20.64
N PRO A 620 -11.06 29.28 -21.63
CA PRO A 620 -10.08 28.51 -22.39
C PRO A 620 -8.96 28.00 -21.48
N PHE A 621 -8.28 26.93 -21.89
CA PHE A 621 -7.24 26.26 -21.10
C PHE A 621 -6.15 27.20 -20.54
N GLY A 622 -5.79 28.21 -21.33
CA GLY A 622 -4.96 29.32 -20.88
C GLY A 622 -5.66 30.65 -21.13
N TYR A 623 -6.09 31.31 -20.07
CA TYR A 623 -6.77 32.62 -20.12
C TYR A 623 -5.83 33.73 -19.65
N VAL A 624 -6.10 34.97 -20.07
CA VAL A 624 -5.27 36.13 -19.76
C VAL A 624 -5.98 37.05 -18.77
N ALA A 625 -5.30 37.37 -17.68
CA ALA A 625 -5.71 38.34 -16.69
C ALA A 625 -4.79 39.57 -16.71
N PRO A 626 -5.14 40.69 -16.05
CA PRO A 626 -4.22 41.79 -15.85
C PRO A 626 -2.91 41.34 -15.16
N THR A 627 -1.77 41.94 -15.53
CA THR A 627 -0.48 41.66 -14.90
C THR A 627 -0.57 41.80 -13.39
N GLY A 628 -0.09 40.79 -12.65
CA GLY A 628 -0.13 40.77 -11.18
C GLY A 628 -1.45 40.30 -10.57
N TRP A 629 -2.50 40.01 -11.36
CA TRP A 629 -3.75 39.43 -10.86
C TRP A 629 -3.48 38.09 -10.15
N ASN A 630 -3.88 37.98 -8.88
CA ASN A 630 -3.52 36.85 -8.03
C ASN A 630 -4.47 36.66 -6.84
N VAL A 631 -4.49 35.45 -6.27
CA VAL A 631 -5.17 35.16 -5.00
C VAL A 631 -4.35 35.74 -3.85
N THR A 632 -4.96 36.61 -3.04
CA THR A 632 -4.28 37.29 -1.92
C THR A 632 -4.29 36.49 -0.61
N ASP A 633 -3.28 36.71 0.24
CA ASP A 633 -3.04 35.96 1.49
C ASP A 633 -3.86 36.40 2.70
N GLU A 634 -4.68 37.45 2.58
CA GLU A 634 -5.49 37.90 3.71
C GLU A 634 -6.64 36.92 3.99
N ILE A 635 -6.48 36.15 5.08
CA ILE A 635 -7.51 35.26 5.63
C ILE A 635 -8.81 36.03 5.88
N SER A 636 -9.87 35.66 5.16
CA SER A 636 -11.14 35.22 5.74
C SER A 636 -12.20 35.09 4.63
N THR A 637 -12.62 33.85 4.38
CA THR A 637 -13.73 33.38 3.52
C THR A 637 -13.42 33.26 2.02
N GLY A 638 -13.66 32.06 1.46
CA GLY A 638 -13.50 31.81 0.01
C GLY A 638 -14.39 32.72 -0.86
N VAL A 639 -15.51 33.19 -0.30
CA VAL A 639 -16.38 34.19 -0.92
C VAL A 639 -15.67 35.53 -1.14
N ARG A 640 -14.97 36.05 -0.12
CA ARG A 640 -14.26 37.33 -0.23
C ARG A 640 -13.16 37.27 -1.27
N VAL A 641 -12.42 36.16 -1.30
CA VAL A 641 -11.35 35.95 -2.30
C VAL A 641 -11.93 36.03 -3.71
N GLN A 642 -13.05 35.37 -3.98
CA GLN A 642 -13.68 35.42 -5.30
C GLN A 642 -14.22 36.81 -5.67
N ASN A 643 -14.81 37.54 -4.70
CA ASN A 643 -15.23 38.92 -4.93
C ASN A 643 -14.05 39.86 -5.23
N GLN A 644 -12.92 39.67 -4.53
CA GLN A 644 -11.71 40.45 -4.78
C GLN A 644 -11.15 40.17 -6.17
N LEU A 645 -11.11 38.91 -6.58
CA LEU A 645 -10.65 38.54 -7.92
C LEU A 645 -11.45 39.25 -9.02
N THR A 646 -12.77 39.40 -8.87
CA THR A 646 -13.59 40.16 -9.83
C THR A 646 -13.43 41.68 -9.69
N GLU A 647 -13.23 42.20 -8.48
CA GLU A 647 -12.94 43.62 -8.26
C GLU A 647 -11.61 44.04 -8.91
N ASP A 648 -10.59 43.17 -8.84
CA ASP A 648 -9.27 43.38 -9.43
C ASP A 648 -9.31 43.37 -10.98
N LEU A 649 -10.38 42.86 -11.59
CA LEU A 649 -10.67 43.00 -13.03
C LEU A 649 -11.33 44.35 -13.37
N GLY A 650 -11.58 45.20 -12.38
CA GLY A 650 -12.24 46.50 -12.55
C GLY A 650 -13.77 46.46 -12.45
N ILE A 651 -14.35 45.34 -12.00
CA ILE A 651 -15.80 45.21 -11.83
C ILE A 651 -16.20 45.63 -10.41
N ALA A 652 -16.93 46.74 -10.28
CA ALA A 652 -17.20 47.36 -8.98
C ALA A 652 -18.21 46.61 -8.09
N GLU A 653 -19.14 45.87 -8.68
CA GLU A 653 -20.16 45.12 -7.95
C GLU A 653 -19.63 43.72 -7.55
N PRO A 654 -20.01 43.20 -6.37
CA PRO A 654 -19.50 41.91 -5.89
C PRO A 654 -20.07 40.73 -6.67
N LEU A 655 -19.22 39.74 -7.00
CA LEU A 655 -19.62 38.49 -7.63
C LEU A 655 -20.64 37.69 -6.79
N LEU A 656 -20.43 37.63 -5.48
CA LEU A 656 -21.26 36.93 -4.51
C LEU A 656 -21.84 37.95 -3.52
N GLU A 657 -23.12 38.26 -3.69
CA GLU A 657 -23.88 39.19 -2.86
C GLU A 657 -24.43 38.50 -1.61
N ARG A 658 -24.41 39.18 -0.48
CA ARG A 658 -24.93 38.61 0.78
C ARG A 658 -26.45 38.47 0.70
N ALA A 659 -26.94 37.26 0.93
CA ALA A 659 -28.37 36.93 0.99
C ALA A 659 -28.88 36.86 2.43
N THR A 660 -30.22 36.85 2.59
CA THR A 660 -30.86 36.77 3.90
C THR A 660 -30.78 35.36 4.47
N SER A 661 -30.22 35.25 5.68
CA SER A 661 -30.18 33.99 6.44
C SER A 661 -30.60 34.24 7.89
N GLU A 662 -31.46 33.37 8.42
CA GLU A 662 -31.96 33.43 9.79
C GLU A 662 -31.54 32.18 10.56
N THR A 663 -31.05 32.36 11.78
CA THR A 663 -30.82 31.23 12.69
C THR A 663 -32.14 30.85 13.36
N SER A 664 -32.57 29.60 13.22
CA SER A 664 -33.78 29.06 13.83
C SER A 664 -33.42 27.86 14.70
N GLY A 665 -33.28 28.09 16.02
CA GLY A 665 -32.70 27.10 16.93
C GLY A 665 -31.26 26.81 16.54
N ASP A 666 -30.97 25.55 16.23
CA ASP A 666 -29.63 25.09 15.85
C ASP A 666 -29.42 24.98 14.32
N ASN A 667 -30.42 25.41 13.55
CA ASN A 667 -30.44 25.38 12.09
C ASN A 667 -30.22 26.78 11.50
N VAL A 668 -29.78 26.83 10.25
CA VAL A 668 -29.74 28.05 9.43
C VAL A 668 -30.79 27.93 8.33
N CYS A 669 -31.74 28.86 8.32
CA CYS A 669 -32.78 28.96 7.29
C CYS A 669 -32.41 30.08 6.33
N ILE A 670 -32.34 29.77 5.04
CA ILE A 670 -32.05 30.71 3.97
C ILE A 670 -33.32 30.83 3.13
N THR A 671 -33.84 32.05 3.01
CA THR A 671 -35.00 32.34 2.16
C THR A 671 -34.52 33.20 1.01
N ALA A 672 -34.75 32.74 -0.22
CA ALA A 672 -34.36 33.47 -1.41
C ALA A 672 -35.16 34.77 -1.53
N ASP A 673 -34.45 35.89 -1.57
CA ASP A 673 -34.97 37.24 -1.75
C ASP A 673 -35.20 37.60 -3.23
N ARG A 674 -34.56 36.87 -4.16
CA ARG A 674 -34.79 36.93 -5.60
C ARG A 674 -34.49 35.57 -6.23
N ALA A 675 -34.87 35.38 -7.49
CA ALA A 675 -34.44 34.18 -8.21
C ALA A 675 -32.92 34.25 -8.49
N GLY A 676 -32.19 33.15 -8.30
CA GLY A 676 -30.75 33.10 -8.55
C GLY A 676 -30.05 31.87 -7.98
N TYR A 677 -28.72 31.82 -8.14
CA TYR A 677 -27.88 30.73 -7.63
C TYR A 677 -27.37 31.03 -6.23
N TYR A 678 -27.79 30.23 -5.26
CA TYR A 678 -27.45 30.45 -3.86
C TYR A 678 -26.32 29.53 -3.38
N TYR A 679 -25.51 30.07 -2.50
CA TYR A 679 -24.39 29.40 -1.84
C TYR A 679 -24.45 29.66 -0.33
N ALA A 680 -23.96 28.71 0.46
CA ALA A 680 -23.74 28.91 1.89
C ALA A 680 -22.26 28.81 2.21
N ARG A 681 -21.69 29.83 2.86
CA ARG A 681 -20.37 29.75 3.48
C ARG A 681 -20.53 29.28 4.92
N ILE A 682 -19.88 28.17 5.27
CA ILE A 682 -19.87 27.61 6.61
C ILE A 682 -18.88 28.38 7.49
N ASN A 683 -19.34 28.80 8.66
CA ASN A 683 -18.51 29.45 9.69
C ASN A 683 -18.06 28.43 10.73
N ALA A 684 -18.98 27.59 11.18
CA ALA A 684 -18.73 26.55 12.18
C ALA A 684 -19.81 25.49 12.09
N THR A 685 -19.42 24.24 12.36
CA THR A 685 -20.36 23.13 12.53
C THR A 685 -20.09 22.46 13.88
N GLY A 686 -21.15 22.22 14.65
CA GLY A 686 -21.12 21.35 15.82
C GLY A 686 -21.07 19.86 15.42
N THR A 687 -21.54 19.55 14.21
CA THR A 687 -21.67 18.21 13.65
C THR A 687 -20.62 17.89 12.59
N LYS A 688 -20.37 16.59 12.39
CA LYS A 688 -19.56 16.06 11.28
C LYS A 688 -20.29 16.06 9.93
N LYS A 689 -21.62 16.23 9.93
CA LYS A 689 -22.47 16.15 8.74
C LYS A 689 -23.53 17.24 8.75
N VAL A 690 -23.55 18.06 7.70
CA VAL A 690 -24.60 19.07 7.49
C VAL A 690 -25.53 18.57 6.40
N GLN A 691 -26.83 18.59 6.68
CA GLN A 691 -27.87 18.28 5.71
C GLN A 691 -28.54 19.57 5.23
N VAL A 692 -28.65 19.71 3.92
CA VAL A 692 -29.35 20.81 3.25
C VAL A 692 -30.73 20.29 2.83
N LEU A 693 -31.80 20.92 3.32
CA LEU A 693 -33.20 20.54 3.09
C LEU A 693 -33.94 21.64 2.34
N GLY A 694 -34.65 21.26 1.27
CA GLY A 694 -35.44 22.19 0.45
C GLY A 694 -34.70 22.76 -0.76
N GLY A 695 -35.39 23.59 -1.55
CA GLY A 695 -34.93 24.06 -2.86
C GLY A 695 -34.95 22.95 -3.93
N THR A 696 -34.25 23.21 -5.05
CA THR A 696 -34.19 22.30 -6.22
C THR A 696 -33.54 20.94 -5.91
N LEU A 697 -32.72 20.87 -4.86
CA LEU A 697 -31.93 19.68 -4.50
C LEU A 697 -32.70 18.67 -3.63
N GLU A 698 -33.92 18.99 -3.18
CA GLU A 698 -34.75 18.25 -2.21
C GLU A 698 -34.06 17.99 -0.86
N THR A 699 -33.02 17.15 -0.85
CA THR A 699 -32.13 16.90 0.29
C THR A 699 -30.71 16.59 -0.19
N GLN A 700 -29.70 17.26 0.35
CA GLN A 700 -28.29 16.96 0.08
C GLN A 700 -27.45 16.91 1.36
N ASP A 701 -26.59 15.89 1.46
CA ASP A 701 -25.71 15.68 2.60
C ASP A 701 -24.27 16.09 2.30
N TYR A 702 -23.69 16.86 3.22
CA TYR A 702 -22.31 17.30 3.17
C TYR A 702 -21.55 16.86 4.42
N SER A 703 -20.36 16.30 4.23
CA SER A 703 -19.48 15.80 5.31
C SER A 703 -18.06 16.34 5.16
N ASP A 704 -17.25 16.21 6.21
CA ASP A 704 -15.88 16.69 6.29
C ASP A 704 -15.72 18.22 6.08
N LEU A 705 -16.75 19.00 6.43
CA LEU A 705 -16.74 20.44 6.26
C LEU A 705 -15.75 21.11 7.22
N LYS A 706 -15.07 22.15 6.73
CA LYS A 706 -14.17 23.02 7.49
C LYS A 706 -14.72 24.44 7.54
N ASP A 707 -14.26 25.25 8.49
CA ASP A 707 -14.55 26.69 8.46
C ASP A 707 -14.12 27.28 7.10
N GLY A 708 -15.00 28.09 6.51
CA GLY A 708 -14.80 28.70 5.20
C GLY A 708 -15.35 27.89 4.02
N SER A 709 -15.80 26.64 4.24
CA SER A 709 -16.33 25.79 3.15
C SER A 709 -17.56 26.43 2.52
N ILE A 710 -17.63 26.44 1.19
CA ILE A 710 -18.78 26.89 0.42
C ILE A 710 -19.61 25.66 0.03
N LEU A 711 -20.93 25.76 0.18
CA LEU A 711 -21.90 24.77 -0.27
C LEU A 711 -22.76 25.37 -1.38
N TYR A 712 -23.00 24.61 -2.44
CA TYR A 712 -23.97 24.99 -3.46
C TYR A 712 -25.38 24.62 -2.99
N LEU A 713 -26.30 25.59 -2.98
CA LEU A 713 -27.70 25.39 -2.55
C LEU A 713 -28.67 25.24 -3.72
N GLY A 714 -28.17 25.31 -4.95
CA GLY A 714 -28.99 25.24 -6.16
C GLY A 714 -29.46 26.62 -6.64
N TYR A 715 -30.21 26.59 -7.74
CA TYR A 715 -31.02 27.72 -8.18
C TYR A 715 -32.30 27.75 -7.35
N LEU A 716 -32.61 28.90 -6.74
CA LEU A 716 -33.81 29.11 -5.92
C LEU A 716 -34.68 30.19 -6.54
N LEU A 717 -35.99 30.02 -6.48
CA LEU A 717 -36.98 31.05 -6.82
C LEU A 717 -37.26 31.97 -5.62
N GLU A 718 -37.70 33.20 -5.87
CA GLU A 718 -38.07 34.15 -4.81
C GLU A 718 -39.09 33.53 -3.83
N GLY A 719 -38.78 33.60 -2.54
CA GLY A 719 -39.59 33.03 -1.46
C GLY A 719 -39.33 31.56 -1.16
N GLU A 720 -38.57 30.83 -1.98
CA GLU A 720 -38.16 29.47 -1.65
C GLU A 720 -37.20 29.45 -0.45
N ARG A 721 -37.27 28.38 0.34
CA ARG A 721 -36.50 28.23 1.57
C ARG A 721 -35.68 26.95 1.56
N VAL A 722 -34.42 27.11 1.96
CA VAL A 722 -33.46 26.03 2.22
C VAL A 722 -33.07 26.05 3.69
N THR A 723 -33.00 24.88 4.33
CA THR A 723 -32.61 24.73 5.73
C THR A 723 -31.33 23.91 5.85
N LEU A 724 -30.31 24.46 6.49
CA LEU A 724 -29.10 23.74 6.87
C LEU A 724 -29.28 23.23 8.31
N THR A 725 -29.18 21.92 8.50
CA THR A 725 -29.40 21.26 9.78
C THR A 725 -28.32 20.22 10.07
N ASN A 726 -28.31 19.71 11.30
CA ASN A 726 -27.49 18.58 11.67
C ASN A 726 -27.98 17.32 10.94
N GLY A 727 -27.12 16.72 10.11
CA GLY A 727 -27.41 15.50 9.38
C GLY A 727 -26.97 14.21 10.10
N ASP A 728 -26.46 14.31 11.32
CA ASP A 728 -26.05 13.20 12.19
C ASP A 728 -27.05 13.02 13.34
N ASP A 729 -27.91 12.00 13.20
CA ASP A 729 -28.96 11.66 14.16
C ASP A 729 -28.42 11.24 15.54
N ALA A 730 -27.14 10.83 15.61
CA ALA A 730 -26.49 10.41 16.86
C ALA A 730 -25.76 11.55 17.58
N ASP A 731 -25.63 12.72 16.94
CA ASP A 731 -24.94 13.88 17.48
C ASP A 731 -25.94 14.90 18.06
N GLU A 732 -26.02 14.95 19.39
CA GLU A 732 -26.87 15.91 20.09
C GLU A 732 -26.26 17.33 20.13
N THR A 733 -25.02 17.54 19.64
CA THR A 733 -24.40 18.86 19.53
C THR A 733 -24.92 19.64 18.31
N GLN A 734 -26.19 20.02 18.39
CA GLN A 734 -26.85 20.78 17.34
C GLN A 734 -26.32 22.22 17.32
N LYS A 735 -25.46 22.60 16.36
CA LYS A 735 -25.23 24.00 15.91
C LYS A 735 -24.67 24.02 14.49
N VAL A 736 -25.40 24.56 13.53
CA VAL A 736 -24.84 24.95 12.22
C VAL A 736 -24.77 26.48 12.16
N SER A 737 -23.62 27.03 11.76
CA SER A 737 -23.48 28.46 11.48
C SER A 737 -22.99 28.67 10.06
N ALA A 738 -23.75 29.43 9.29
CA ALA A 738 -23.47 29.71 7.89
C ALA A 738 -23.98 31.10 7.49
N GLU A 739 -23.39 31.65 6.43
CA GLU A 739 -23.83 32.87 5.76
C GLU A 739 -24.27 32.54 4.34
N ALA A 740 -25.38 33.12 3.90
CA ALA A 740 -25.93 32.91 2.56
C ALA A 740 -25.40 33.96 1.57
N TYR A 741 -25.16 33.54 0.35
CA TYR A 741 -24.77 34.38 -0.77
C TYR A 741 -25.54 34.00 -2.03
N VAL A 742 -25.77 34.98 -2.91
CA VAL A 742 -26.35 34.78 -4.24
C VAL A 742 -25.36 35.26 -5.30
N LEU A 743 -25.22 34.50 -6.37
CA LEU A 743 -24.37 34.87 -7.51
C LEU A 743 -24.96 36.08 -8.24
N ASN A 744 -24.14 37.08 -8.51
CA ASN A 744 -24.43 38.12 -9.48
C ASN A 744 -24.03 37.63 -10.87
N GLU A 745 -25.03 37.22 -11.66
CA GLU A 745 -24.83 36.65 -12.99
C GLU A 745 -24.21 37.64 -13.99
N GLU A 746 -24.50 38.94 -13.86
CA GLU A 746 -23.93 39.98 -14.73
C GLU A 746 -22.43 40.18 -14.46
N VAL A 747 -22.04 40.26 -13.18
CA VAL A 747 -20.63 40.33 -12.78
C VAL A 747 -19.88 39.08 -13.22
N PHE A 748 -20.49 37.89 -13.07
CA PHE A 748 -19.89 36.64 -13.51
C PHE A 748 -19.66 36.61 -15.03
N ALA A 749 -20.68 36.96 -15.83
CA ALA A 749 -20.56 37.01 -17.28
C ALA A 749 -19.48 38.01 -17.74
N GLN A 750 -19.42 39.19 -17.13
CA GLN A 750 -18.38 40.19 -17.42
C GLN A 750 -16.98 39.68 -17.07
N ALA A 751 -16.81 39.02 -15.92
CA ALA A 751 -15.51 38.47 -15.52
C ALA A 751 -15.03 37.40 -16.52
N VAL A 752 -15.92 36.52 -16.97
CA VAL A 752 -15.60 35.49 -17.97
C VAL A 752 -15.27 36.13 -19.33
N GLU A 753 -16.01 37.15 -19.76
CA GLU A 753 -15.74 37.88 -20.99
C GLU A 753 -14.36 38.56 -20.97
N ILE A 754 -13.99 39.21 -19.86
CA ILE A 754 -12.67 39.84 -19.70
C ILE A 754 -11.55 38.80 -19.78
N LEU A 755 -11.67 37.70 -19.03
CA LEU A 755 -10.61 36.69 -18.93
C LEU A 755 -10.47 35.85 -20.21
N SER A 756 -11.55 35.65 -20.98
CA SER A 756 -11.52 34.88 -22.22
C SER A 756 -11.14 35.69 -23.46
N LYS A 757 -11.09 37.03 -23.36
CA LYS A 757 -10.83 37.93 -24.50
C LYS A 757 -9.55 37.56 -25.26
N GLU A 758 -8.45 37.42 -24.52
CA GLU A 758 -7.16 36.97 -25.03
C GLU A 758 -6.81 35.66 -24.33
N HIS A 759 -6.39 34.66 -25.10
CA HIS A 759 -6.18 33.32 -24.58
C HIS A 759 -5.20 32.53 -25.44
N LEU A 760 -4.71 31.44 -24.86
CA LEU A 760 -3.82 30.52 -25.55
C LEU A 760 -4.60 29.78 -26.64
N GLU A 761 -4.19 29.99 -27.88
CA GLU A 761 -4.72 29.34 -29.08
C GLU A 761 -3.80 28.20 -29.56
N ASN A 762 -4.30 27.38 -30.48
CA ASN A 762 -3.56 26.26 -31.08
C ASN A 762 -2.95 25.33 -30.02
N VAL A 763 -3.71 25.08 -28.95
CA VAL A 763 -3.26 24.27 -27.82
C VAL A 763 -3.09 22.83 -28.29
N ALA A 764 -1.87 22.31 -28.17
CA ALA A 764 -1.59 20.90 -28.35
C ALA A 764 -1.09 20.34 -27.02
N MET A 765 -1.75 19.30 -26.54
CA MET A 765 -1.50 18.76 -25.21
C MET A 765 -1.48 17.24 -25.21
N ASP A 766 -0.48 16.68 -24.55
CA ASP A 766 -0.44 15.27 -24.14
C ASP A 766 -0.17 15.18 -22.63
N SER A 767 0.00 13.96 -22.10
CA SER A 767 0.25 13.74 -20.67
C SER A 767 1.43 14.54 -20.10
N THR A 768 2.45 14.86 -20.89
CA THR A 768 3.70 15.50 -20.46
C THR A 768 4.10 16.73 -21.27
N HIS A 769 3.40 17.06 -22.35
CA HIS A 769 3.71 18.21 -23.20
C HIS A 769 2.50 19.12 -23.33
N ILE A 770 2.76 20.42 -23.28
CA ILE A 770 1.78 21.46 -23.58
C ILE A 770 2.47 22.43 -24.52
N SER A 771 1.80 22.82 -25.59
CA SER A 771 2.22 23.94 -26.43
C SER A 771 1.04 24.77 -26.88
N GLY A 772 1.26 26.06 -27.12
CA GLY A 772 0.25 26.95 -27.68
C GLY A 772 0.85 28.28 -28.09
N THR A 773 0.03 29.10 -28.73
CA THR A 773 0.38 30.45 -29.19
C THR A 773 -0.56 31.46 -28.57
N LEU A 774 -0.05 32.63 -28.20
CA LEU A 774 -0.84 33.70 -27.60
C LEU A 774 -0.46 35.04 -28.24
N SER A 775 -1.45 35.81 -28.66
CA SER A 775 -1.27 37.20 -29.10
C SER A 775 -1.85 38.13 -28.04
N LEU A 776 -1.05 39.10 -27.60
CA LEU A 776 -1.42 40.09 -26.59
C LEU A 776 -1.39 41.51 -27.17
N GLU A 777 -2.50 42.24 -27.06
CA GLU A 777 -2.59 43.66 -27.40
C GLU A 777 -1.83 44.54 -26.38
N GLU A 778 -1.89 44.18 -25.10
CA GLU A 778 -1.23 44.84 -23.97
C GLU A 778 -0.57 43.80 -23.06
N ALA A 779 0.32 44.23 -22.17
CA ALA A 779 0.95 43.31 -21.21
C ALA A 779 -0.12 42.63 -20.33
N GLY A 780 0.01 41.33 -20.12
CA GLY A 780 -0.98 40.50 -19.46
C GLY A 780 -0.37 39.30 -18.76
N ARG A 781 -1.16 38.65 -17.91
CA ARG A 781 -0.78 37.44 -17.18
C ARG A 781 -1.51 36.25 -17.76
N LEU A 782 -0.80 35.36 -18.45
CA LEU A 782 -1.33 34.06 -18.86
C LEU A 782 -1.43 33.15 -17.63
N ILE A 783 -2.57 32.53 -17.40
CA ILE A 783 -2.79 31.57 -16.30
C ILE A 783 -3.23 30.24 -16.89
N LEU A 784 -2.60 29.15 -16.44
CA LEU A 784 -2.92 27.79 -16.84
C LEU A 784 -3.47 27.00 -15.65
N SER A 785 -4.55 26.23 -15.83
CA SER A 785 -5.06 25.26 -14.84
C SER A 785 -4.17 24.01 -14.73
N VAL A 786 -2.87 24.25 -14.54
CA VAL A 786 -1.82 23.25 -14.40
C VAL A 786 -0.99 23.59 -13.16
N PRO A 787 -0.93 22.70 -12.16
CA PRO A 787 -0.16 22.93 -10.95
C PRO A 787 1.32 23.17 -11.22
N TYR A 788 1.90 24.12 -10.49
CA TYR A 788 3.34 24.28 -10.40
C TYR A 788 3.96 23.02 -9.78
N GLU A 789 4.89 22.41 -10.53
CA GLU A 789 5.75 21.32 -10.09
C GLU A 789 7.10 21.45 -10.80
N GLU A 790 8.22 21.23 -10.11
CA GLU A 790 9.54 21.40 -10.74
C GLU A 790 9.93 20.30 -11.73
N GLY A 791 9.04 19.34 -11.96
CA GLY A 791 9.18 18.47 -13.12
C GLY A 791 8.92 19.19 -14.44
N TRP A 792 8.25 20.35 -14.43
CA TRP A 792 8.00 21.16 -15.62
C TRP A 792 9.23 21.97 -16.03
N THR A 793 9.60 21.85 -17.30
CA THR A 793 10.49 22.79 -17.99
C THR A 793 9.65 23.63 -18.94
N VAL A 794 9.76 24.95 -18.83
CA VAL A 794 8.96 25.89 -19.63
C VAL A 794 9.87 26.72 -20.53
N GLN A 795 9.43 26.91 -21.77
CA GLN A 795 10.03 27.80 -22.75
C GLN A 795 8.98 28.78 -23.27
N ILE A 796 9.34 30.06 -23.28
CA ILE A 796 8.58 31.16 -23.84
C ILE A 796 9.45 31.76 -24.94
N ASP A 797 8.94 31.76 -26.18
CA ASP A 797 9.66 32.25 -27.36
C ASP A 797 11.01 31.54 -27.61
N GLY A 798 11.12 30.30 -27.15
CA GLY A 798 12.32 29.46 -27.27
C GLY A 798 13.38 29.69 -26.17
N GLU A 799 13.14 30.61 -25.24
CA GLU A 799 13.99 30.83 -24.07
C GLU A 799 13.38 30.17 -22.82
N ASN A 800 14.23 29.61 -21.94
CA ASN A 800 13.74 29.01 -20.70
C ASN A 800 13.16 30.10 -19.78
N ALA A 801 11.96 29.85 -19.25
CA ALA A 801 11.27 30.74 -18.35
C ALA A 801 10.91 30.04 -17.03
N GLU A 802 10.99 30.78 -15.94
CA GLU A 802 10.45 30.34 -14.64
C GLU A 802 9.02 30.86 -14.51
N PRO A 803 8.05 30.00 -14.14
CA PRO A 803 6.67 30.42 -13.97
C PRO A 803 6.49 31.26 -12.70
N GLU A 804 5.69 32.31 -12.81
CA GLU A 804 5.00 32.91 -11.67
C GLU A 804 3.90 31.95 -11.17
N GLN A 805 3.34 32.21 -9.99
CA GLN A 805 2.31 31.35 -9.40
C GLN A 805 1.01 32.12 -9.17
N PHE A 806 -0.09 31.57 -9.71
CA PHE A 806 -1.44 31.98 -9.35
C PHE A 806 -1.92 31.18 -8.13
N GLY A 807 -2.23 31.91 -7.06
CA GLY A 807 -2.62 31.39 -5.75
C GLY A 807 -1.64 30.39 -5.15
N ASP A 808 -0.34 30.63 -5.36
CA ASP A 808 0.79 29.79 -4.93
C ASP A 808 0.77 28.34 -5.45
N ALA A 809 -0.07 28.06 -6.46
CA ALA A 809 -0.39 26.70 -6.86
C ALA A 809 -0.39 26.47 -8.39
N LEU A 810 -0.98 27.36 -9.19
CA LEU A 810 -1.09 27.20 -10.64
C LEU A 810 0.00 27.97 -11.37
N MET A 811 0.43 27.48 -12.54
CA MET A 811 1.42 28.17 -13.36
C MET A 811 0.83 29.43 -14.00
N ALA A 812 1.57 30.53 -13.91
CA ALA A 812 1.25 31.80 -14.53
C ALA A 812 2.50 32.45 -15.15
N PHE A 813 2.30 33.30 -16.15
CA PHE A 813 3.38 33.99 -16.86
C PHE A 813 2.97 35.43 -17.14
N ASP A 814 3.73 36.40 -16.62
CA ASP A 814 3.58 37.80 -16.99
C ASP A 814 4.32 38.03 -18.32
N LEU A 815 3.55 38.41 -19.35
CA LEU A 815 3.98 38.55 -20.73
C LEU A 815 3.77 40.00 -21.18
N GLU A 816 4.69 40.50 -21.99
CA GLU A 816 4.57 41.82 -22.62
C GLU A 816 3.60 41.76 -23.82
N ALA A 817 3.25 42.91 -24.39
CA ALA A 817 2.45 42.93 -25.61
C ALA A 817 3.23 42.30 -26.79
N GLY A 818 2.58 41.43 -27.57
CA GLY A 818 3.19 40.75 -28.70
C GLY A 818 2.68 39.33 -28.96
N GLU A 819 3.37 38.63 -29.85
CA GLU A 819 3.11 37.22 -30.18
C GLU A 819 4.05 36.34 -29.35
N HIS A 820 3.48 35.37 -28.64
CA HIS A 820 4.20 34.46 -27.78
C HIS A 820 3.96 33.01 -28.16
N THR A 821 5.02 32.21 -28.11
CA THR A 821 4.94 30.74 -28.21
C THR A 821 5.30 30.12 -26.87
N ILE A 822 4.40 29.34 -26.30
CA ILE A 822 4.59 28.64 -25.03
C ILE A 822 4.83 27.16 -25.31
N GLN A 823 5.87 26.58 -24.70
CA GLN A 823 6.16 25.16 -24.75
C GLN A 823 6.56 24.65 -23.37
N MET A 824 5.94 23.56 -22.94
CA MET A 824 6.14 22.99 -21.61
C MET A 824 6.34 21.49 -21.73
N HIS A 825 7.29 20.95 -20.96
CA HIS A 825 7.58 19.53 -20.94
C HIS A 825 7.82 19.04 -19.51
N TYR A 826 7.17 17.95 -19.13
CA TYR A 826 7.23 17.38 -17.80
C TYR A 826 8.13 16.14 -17.71
N VAL A 827 9.09 16.18 -16.78
CA VAL A 827 9.89 15.04 -16.36
C VAL A 827 9.91 14.98 -14.84
N PRO A 828 9.45 13.88 -14.21
CA PRO A 828 9.56 13.73 -12.77
C PRO A 828 10.99 13.97 -12.27
N GLU A 829 11.13 14.80 -11.25
CA GLU A 829 12.43 15.13 -10.67
C GLU A 829 13.16 13.85 -10.22
N GLY A 830 14.48 13.81 -10.36
CA GLY A 830 15.27 12.66 -9.93
C GLY A 830 15.16 11.40 -10.82
N ARG A 831 14.26 11.36 -11.82
CA ARG A 831 14.08 10.20 -12.72
C ARG A 831 15.39 9.71 -13.33
N ASN A 832 16.15 10.61 -13.94
CA ASN A 832 17.39 10.25 -14.64
C ASN A 832 18.46 9.75 -13.64
N ILE A 833 18.54 10.36 -12.44
CA ILE A 833 19.45 9.92 -11.37
C ILE A 833 19.07 8.52 -10.90
N GLY A 834 17.78 8.28 -10.65
CA GLY A 834 17.23 6.97 -10.28
C GLY A 834 17.57 5.87 -11.28
N ILE A 835 17.43 6.15 -12.57
CA ILE A 835 17.82 5.23 -13.66
C ILE A 835 19.31 4.91 -13.59
N LEU A 836 20.17 5.92 -13.49
CA LEU A 836 21.63 5.74 -13.47
C LEU A 836 22.09 4.91 -12.27
N VAL A 837 21.58 5.22 -11.07
CA VAL A 837 21.91 4.49 -9.83
C VAL A 837 21.43 3.04 -9.89
N SER A 838 20.23 2.80 -10.43
CA SER A 838 19.70 1.44 -10.60
C SER A 838 20.50 0.63 -11.60
N ALA A 839 20.81 1.22 -12.76
CA ALA A 839 21.64 0.58 -13.78
C ALA A 839 23.03 0.20 -13.21
N GLY A 840 23.68 1.12 -12.49
CA GLY A 840 24.95 0.84 -11.81
C GLY A 840 24.84 -0.29 -10.79
N SER A 841 23.78 -0.31 -10.00
CA SER A 841 23.52 -1.36 -8.99
C SER A 841 23.29 -2.73 -9.62
N VAL A 842 22.54 -2.80 -10.73
CA VAL A 842 22.35 -4.02 -11.52
C VAL A 842 23.68 -4.51 -12.09
N LEU A 843 24.51 -3.61 -12.64
CA LEU A 843 25.83 -3.97 -13.18
C LEU A 843 26.77 -4.53 -12.09
N ILE A 844 26.78 -3.93 -10.90
CA ILE A 844 27.55 -4.43 -9.75
C ILE A 844 27.09 -5.85 -9.36
N LEU A 845 25.78 -6.07 -9.27
CA LEU A 845 25.21 -7.37 -8.92
C LEU A 845 25.53 -8.44 -9.99
N LEU A 846 25.35 -8.11 -11.27
CA LEU A 846 25.65 -9.00 -12.39
C LEU A 846 27.14 -9.33 -12.47
N GLY A 847 28.01 -8.33 -12.32
CA GLY A 847 29.46 -8.50 -12.29
C GLY A 847 29.88 -9.49 -11.20
N TYR A 848 29.31 -9.36 -9.99
CA TYR A 848 29.57 -10.31 -8.91
C TYR A 848 29.11 -11.74 -9.23
N VAL A 849 27.90 -11.91 -9.77
CA VAL A 849 27.36 -13.22 -10.15
C VAL A 849 28.22 -13.88 -11.24
N LEU A 850 28.69 -13.10 -12.22
CA LEU A 850 29.56 -13.58 -13.29
C LEU A 850 30.93 -14.00 -12.75
N CYS A 851 31.55 -13.20 -11.87
CA CYS A 851 32.80 -13.55 -11.21
C CYS A 851 32.67 -14.86 -10.41
N GLN A 852 31.60 -15.03 -9.63
CA GLN A 852 31.36 -16.28 -8.91
C GLN A 852 31.22 -17.49 -9.84
N ARG A 853 30.52 -17.33 -10.97
CA ARG A 853 30.37 -18.39 -11.98
C ARG A 853 31.70 -18.72 -12.64
N TYR A 854 32.52 -17.71 -12.93
CA TYR A 854 33.86 -17.90 -13.50
C TYR A 854 34.78 -18.63 -12.52
N ASP A 855 34.83 -18.21 -11.27
CA ASP A 855 35.62 -18.87 -10.23
C ASP A 855 35.19 -20.31 -10.00
N ARG A 856 33.88 -20.59 -10.02
CA ARG A 856 33.35 -21.95 -9.90
C ARG A 856 33.75 -22.79 -11.11
N LYS A 857 33.58 -22.29 -12.34
CA LYS A 857 34.04 -22.99 -13.55
C LYS A 857 35.55 -23.26 -13.54
N ARG A 858 36.36 -22.31 -13.08
CA ARG A 858 37.81 -22.45 -12.96
C ARG A 858 38.18 -23.54 -11.95
N LYS A 859 37.50 -23.58 -10.79
CA LYS A 859 37.68 -24.65 -9.80
C LYS A 859 37.25 -26.01 -10.34
N ASP A 860 36.10 -26.09 -10.99
CA ASP A 860 35.61 -27.33 -11.62
C ASP A 860 36.58 -27.84 -12.71
N CYS A 861 37.19 -26.93 -13.50
CA CYS A 861 38.23 -27.29 -14.47
C CYS A 861 39.52 -27.76 -13.81
N ALA A 862 39.98 -27.09 -12.74
CA ALA A 862 41.18 -27.51 -12.00
C ALA A 862 40.99 -28.85 -11.27
N GLU A 863 39.79 -29.13 -10.74
CA GLU A 863 39.44 -30.42 -10.15
C GLU A 863 39.38 -31.53 -11.21
N ASN A 864 38.88 -31.24 -12.42
CA ASN A 864 38.89 -32.19 -13.52
C ASN A 864 40.31 -32.48 -14.06
N GLU A 865 41.16 -31.46 -14.21
CA GLU A 865 42.56 -31.63 -14.63
C GLU A 865 43.40 -32.41 -13.60
N SER A 866 43.19 -32.15 -12.30
CA SER A 866 43.87 -32.91 -11.23
C SER A 866 43.38 -34.36 -11.15
N SER A 867 42.08 -34.60 -11.37
CA SER A 867 41.51 -35.95 -11.46
C SER A 867 42.03 -36.72 -12.69
N GLN A 868 42.21 -36.05 -13.83
CA GLN A 868 42.82 -36.63 -15.03
C GLN A 868 44.30 -36.97 -14.81
N LYS A 869 45.08 -36.08 -14.20
CA LYS A 869 46.49 -36.37 -13.85
C LYS A 869 46.63 -37.54 -12.89
N ALA A 870 45.76 -37.65 -11.89
CA ALA A 870 45.76 -38.77 -10.95
C ALA A 870 45.39 -40.11 -11.63
N ALA A 871 44.47 -40.08 -12.61
CA ALA A 871 44.11 -41.25 -13.42
C ALA A 871 45.26 -41.70 -14.36
N ASP A 872 45.98 -40.75 -14.96
CA ASP A 872 47.14 -41.03 -15.81
C ASP A 872 48.34 -41.58 -15.02
N GLU A 873 48.56 -41.10 -13.78
CA GLU A 873 49.59 -41.64 -12.88
C GLU A 873 49.26 -43.06 -12.38
N THR A 874 47.98 -43.37 -12.13
CA THR A 874 47.56 -44.74 -11.78
C THR A 874 47.66 -45.70 -12.97
N MET A 875 47.42 -45.24 -14.20
CA MET A 875 47.69 -46.04 -15.40
C MET A 875 49.19 -46.28 -15.63
N LYS A 876 50.05 -45.28 -15.38
CA LYS A 876 51.52 -45.45 -15.46
C LYS A 876 52.07 -46.41 -14.41
N ASN A 877 51.59 -46.33 -13.16
CA ASN A 877 52.03 -47.24 -12.09
C ASN A 877 51.46 -48.67 -12.27
N GLY A 878 50.25 -48.82 -12.80
CA GLY A 878 49.67 -50.13 -13.12
C GLY A 878 50.33 -50.87 -14.29
N ASN A 879 51.00 -50.14 -15.20
CA ASN A 879 51.81 -50.74 -16.27
C ASN A 879 53.24 -51.08 -15.84
N ALA A 880 53.77 -50.45 -14.78
CA ALA A 880 55.09 -50.78 -14.23
C ALA A 880 55.08 -52.10 -13.41
N GLU A 881 53.94 -52.47 -12.82
CA GLU A 881 53.77 -53.73 -12.07
C GLU A 881 53.48 -54.96 -12.95
N LYS A 882 53.24 -54.79 -14.26
CA LYS A 882 52.89 -55.91 -15.17
C LYS A 882 54.02 -56.42 -16.05
N THR A 883 55.24 -55.89 -15.93
CA THR A 883 56.40 -56.31 -16.75
C THR A 883 57.29 -57.40 -16.16
N HIS A 884 56.92 -58.00 -15.01
CA HIS A 884 57.64 -59.16 -14.46
C HIS A 884 56.68 -60.23 -13.96
N THR A 885 56.10 -61.03 -14.86
CA THR A 885 55.86 -62.47 -14.63
C THR A 885 55.35 -63.18 -15.89
N GLU A 886 56.00 -64.30 -16.18
CA GLU A 886 55.54 -65.50 -16.91
C GLU A 886 55.59 -65.51 -18.46
N GLU A 887 56.73 -65.99 -18.96
CA GLU A 887 56.83 -66.88 -20.13
C GLU A 887 56.35 -68.30 -19.77
N GLY A 888 55.51 -68.93 -20.60
CA GLY A 888 55.21 -70.37 -20.54
C GLY A 888 53.97 -70.79 -21.36
N PRO A 889 53.97 -71.95 -22.06
CA PRO A 889 53.48 -72.05 -23.43
C PRO A 889 52.03 -72.56 -23.58
N VAL A 890 51.41 -72.18 -24.70
CA VAL A 890 50.07 -72.63 -25.13
C VAL A 890 50.19 -73.87 -26.01
N LYS A 891 49.49 -74.94 -25.63
CA LYS A 891 49.12 -76.08 -26.48
C LYS A 891 47.66 -75.93 -26.93
N GLU A 892 47.44 -76.06 -28.23
CA GLU A 892 46.14 -76.32 -28.84
C GLU A 892 45.58 -77.68 -28.39
N GLU A 893 44.26 -77.73 -28.11
CA GLU A 893 43.37 -78.67 -28.80
C GLU A 893 41.89 -78.35 -28.51
N ALA A 894 41.08 -78.58 -29.53
CA ALA A 894 39.65 -78.29 -29.61
C ALA A 894 38.78 -79.34 -28.90
N GLY A 895 37.53 -78.95 -28.56
CA GLY A 895 36.41 -79.91 -28.55
C GLY A 895 35.33 -79.72 -27.49
N ARG A 896 34.20 -79.15 -27.92
CA ARG A 896 32.79 -79.41 -27.50
C ARG A 896 32.46 -79.52 -25.99
N MET A 897 31.79 -78.50 -25.46
CA MET A 897 30.33 -78.47 -25.19
C MET A 897 29.90 -77.06 -24.80
#